data_AF-A0A139HUE9-F1
#
_entry.id   AF-A0A139HUE9-F1
#
_cell.length_a   1.000
_cell.length_b   1.000
_cell.length_c   1.000
_cell.angle_alpha   90.00
_cell.angle_beta   90.00
_cell.angle_gamma   90.00
#
_symmetry.space_group_name_H-M   'P 1'
#
loop_
_entity.id
_entity.type
_entity.pdbx_description
1 polymer ?
#
loop_
_entity_poly.entity_id
_entity_poly.type
_entity_poly.pdbx_seq_one_letter_code
_entity_poly.pdbx_strand_id
1 'polypeptide(L)'
;MRITTVIAALAAIITQFASAQQYSGDVISTTLPGVPGSEIAYFRINDPSGRNKNLTLINYYSHGKSNKRLVEANVQRAVVIIHGINRDPGTYMSNMLSALSQVKSDPNINFDTVAIMAPYFPNGDDKNKGYPWTDGLKPARGSTSNALVWKSSQWSAGGNNQYPYTSTNTSSYTVLDQIIQYFDNKAMFPKMNQIVIAGHSLGAQTVQRYAALGTPLNTQTPVSYWIGNPNSYVWLSTDRPLSTASCLSYDDYREGYNDFVDYPMTYGVSLVTQGRSAILANFQSKAINYARGTQDLGDDSSSCAPRTTGSNRNERFFNFIKAFPPSCIDPKGRNCDTVDFVNMGHDGGGMMASSAGQARLFTDNFYGNGNRSYDFGYPRQQAGDDPYPNPQLNGTAAATNNNTYAGNMTYWGCWSDQSPKTLPNMTYTSNDNTIEKCTKTCAEGGNTMAGLEYGTQCFCGKSLGYLATQVIESSCSFACPGNSNETCGGSGRLSLFSNGRPTLQEAPGTPETVGAFYYVSCYTEASNGVRALAGKSTSSNSMTLGTCANFCSSYQYFGTEYGSECYCGNSFSAGANRTSDSDCSMLCSGATNEFCGAANRLTVYQNPDWTAGTATSSTASPSSTALSCPSSNSTTVTSNDKNFVIECNRDYSGGDLSSISVNSFKQCIDACAQNDKCIFVALSGSACYLKSSLGSPVTNGVSGARLLVSSSSTSSSPNAAGSTISTSSITSTSNTISSTTSSSPTAINCPAANSTTYISNGLSFLIECDIDHQSGDMKVISVSNLKQCIDECAKTPGCVDVSYTSVCYLKSTLGDTLFRSGVQGAKLIETASTSTSTSSLSTGTQSLTSTSSTETGSPTSSSFSMSSSSETSTPSGFSTSTISSSRTLEVPQTSSVSKELNSSTSASSTTSSYSTETGSPTSSSSSISSSSTSTPRTKHLTLNLNHDKLPLN
;
A
#
# COMPACT_ATOMS: atom_id res chain seq x y z
N MET A 1 -6.42 64.66 -16.15
CA MET A 1 -5.32 64.51 -15.17
C MET A 1 -5.77 64.34 -13.71
N ARG A 2 -7.07 64.42 -13.35
CA ARG A 2 -7.54 64.28 -11.95
C ARG A 2 -8.21 62.94 -11.60
N ILE A 3 -8.41 62.04 -12.56
CA ILE A 3 -9.06 60.72 -12.34
C ILE A 3 -8.04 59.63 -12.04
N THR A 4 -6.85 59.69 -12.65
CA THR A 4 -5.75 58.74 -12.42
C THR A 4 -5.14 58.84 -11.03
N THR A 5 -5.14 60.03 -10.42
CA THR A 5 -4.60 60.26 -9.08
C THR A 5 -5.52 59.71 -7.97
N VAL A 6 -6.83 59.64 -8.22
CA VAL A 6 -7.81 59.10 -7.26
C VAL A 6 -7.81 57.57 -7.27
N ILE A 7 -7.59 56.93 -8.43
CA ILE A 7 -7.44 55.47 -8.53
C ILE A 7 -6.10 55.02 -7.93
N ALA A 8 -5.01 55.79 -8.14
CA ALA A 8 -3.74 55.53 -7.48
C ALA A 8 -3.80 55.76 -5.96
N ALA A 9 -4.60 56.72 -5.48
CA ALA A 9 -4.85 56.93 -4.05
C ALA A 9 -5.76 55.85 -3.45
N LEU A 10 -6.77 55.33 -4.18
CA LEU A 10 -7.57 54.18 -3.72
C LEU A 10 -6.75 52.88 -3.70
N ALA A 11 -5.88 52.67 -4.69
CA ALA A 11 -4.92 51.56 -4.68
C ALA A 11 -3.91 51.71 -3.52
N ALA A 12 -3.45 52.93 -3.24
CA ALA A 12 -2.56 53.24 -2.11
C ALA A 12 -3.26 53.02 -0.74
N ILE A 13 -4.56 53.31 -0.65
CA ILE A 13 -5.37 53.07 0.55
C ILE A 13 -5.66 51.57 0.72
N ILE A 14 -5.83 50.79 -0.36
CA ILE A 14 -5.92 49.33 -0.28
C ILE A 14 -4.56 48.70 0.11
N THR A 15 -3.43 49.29 -0.30
CA THR A 15 -2.10 48.85 0.12
C THR A 15 -1.70 49.26 1.55
N GLN A 16 -2.39 50.22 2.17
CA GLN A 16 -2.15 50.63 3.57
C GLN A 16 -2.94 49.80 4.60
N PHE A 17 -3.79 48.87 4.16
CA PHE A 17 -4.54 47.95 5.04
C PHE A 17 -4.24 46.47 4.79
N ALA A 18 -3.05 46.14 4.28
CA ALA A 18 -2.48 44.81 4.52
C ALA A 18 -1.92 44.75 5.96
N SER A 19 -2.76 45.06 6.96
CA SER A 19 -2.46 44.70 8.33
C SER A 19 -2.29 43.19 8.36
N ALA A 20 -1.11 42.71 8.77
CA ALA A 20 -0.82 41.29 8.91
C ALA A 20 -2.03 40.57 9.52
N GLN A 21 -2.61 39.63 8.76
CA GLN A 21 -3.80 38.86 9.14
C GLN A 21 -3.64 38.20 10.52
N GLN A 22 -2.38 38.03 10.93
CA GLN A 22 -1.87 37.58 12.22
C GLN A 22 -2.41 38.28 13.49
N TYR A 23 -2.97 39.49 13.37
CA TYR A 23 -3.56 40.23 14.51
C TYR A 23 -4.94 40.81 14.23
N SER A 24 -5.58 40.34 13.17
CA SER A 24 -6.94 40.78 12.85
C SER A 24 -8.01 40.04 13.67
N GLY A 25 -7.62 39.00 14.42
CA GLY A 25 -8.52 38.24 15.28
C GLY A 25 -8.68 38.87 16.67
N ASP A 26 -9.68 38.42 17.40
CA ASP A 26 -9.93 38.85 18.78
C ASP A 26 -8.85 38.28 19.70
N VAL A 27 -8.33 39.09 20.63
CA VAL A 27 -7.43 38.57 21.66
C VAL A 27 -8.20 37.63 22.59
N ILE A 28 -7.88 36.34 22.54
CA ILE A 28 -8.49 35.33 23.39
C ILE A 28 -7.65 35.17 24.65
N SER A 29 -8.28 35.27 25.83
CA SER A 29 -7.62 34.98 27.09
C SER A 29 -7.30 33.49 27.20
N THR A 30 -6.02 33.16 27.42
CA THR A 30 -5.51 31.79 27.53
C THR A 30 -4.44 31.72 28.63
N THR A 31 -4.14 30.52 29.11
CA THR A 31 -3.01 30.22 29.99
C THR A 31 -1.93 29.40 29.28
N LEU A 32 -1.91 29.46 27.95
CA LEU A 32 -0.90 28.78 27.14
C LEU A 32 0.50 29.30 27.49
N PRO A 33 1.50 28.42 27.65
CA PRO A 33 2.84 28.83 28.05
C PRO A 33 3.53 29.63 26.93
N GLY A 34 4.23 30.70 27.25
CA GLY A 34 5.09 31.37 26.29
C GLY A 34 6.24 30.48 25.83
N VAL A 35 6.68 30.64 24.58
CA VAL A 35 7.83 29.90 24.02
C VAL A 35 8.88 30.93 23.57
N PRO A 36 10.10 30.92 24.14
CA PRO A 36 11.16 31.83 23.74
C PRO A 36 11.43 31.81 22.24
N GLY A 37 11.60 32.98 21.62
CA GLY A 37 11.75 33.08 20.16
C GLY A 37 10.44 33.01 19.38
N SER A 38 9.29 33.10 20.05
CA SER A 38 7.97 33.18 19.41
C SER A 38 6.99 33.99 20.25
N GLU A 39 5.81 34.25 19.71
CA GLU A 39 4.65 34.80 20.42
C GLU A 39 3.40 33.96 20.18
N ILE A 40 2.40 34.14 21.04
CA ILE A 40 1.03 33.70 20.78
C ILE A 40 0.36 34.81 19.95
N ALA A 41 -0.16 34.44 18.79
CA ALA A 41 -0.85 35.33 17.85
C ALA A 41 -2.31 34.89 17.63
N TYR A 42 -3.11 35.83 17.12
CA TYR A 42 -4.57 35.70 17.00
C TYR A 42 -5.00 36.00 15.56
N PHE A 43 -5.09 34.94 14.78
CA PHE A 43 -5.41 35.01 13.36
C PHE A 43 -6.92 35.07 13.14
N ARG A 44 -7.36 36.04 12.36
CA ARG A 44 -8.74 36.08 11.88
C ARG A 44 -8.96 35.02 10.80
N ILE A 45 -9.94 34.16 11.04
CA ILE A 45 -10.42 33.18 10.08
C ILE A 45 -11.77 33.64 9.54
N ASN A 46 -11.91 33.63 8.23
CA ASN A 46 -13.17 33.92 7.57
C ASN A 46 -14.12 32.73 7.74
N ASP A 47 -15.32 33.00 8.26
CA ASP A 47 -16.41 32.04 8.32
C ASP A 47 -16.96 31.79 6.90
N PRO A 48 -16.90 30.55 6.38
CA PRO A 48 -17.44 30.22 5.05
C PRO A 48 -18.94 30.52 4.91
N SER A 49 -19.67 30.51 6.02
CA SER A 49 -21.11 30.83 6.05
C SER A 49 -21.39 32.32 6.20
N GLY A 50 -20.38 33.16 6.44
CA GLY A 50 -20.49 34.60 6.63
C GLY A 50 -21.22 35.03 7.91
N ARG A 51 -21.58 34.10 8.79
CA ARG A 51 -22.37 34.38 10.01
C ARG A 51 -21.54 35.06 11.08
N ASN A 52 -20.26 34.71 11.19
CA ASN A 52 -19.33 35.31 12.14
C ASN A 52 -18.16 35.95 11.40
N LYS A 53 -17.91 37.23 11.67
CA LYS A 53 -16.82 37.98 11.05
C LYS A 53 -15.53 37.95 11.86
N ASN A 54 -15.53 37.47 13.09
CA ASN A 54 -14.45 37.62 14.06
C ASN A 54 -13.89 36.27 14.54
N LEU A 55 -14.18 35.15 13.85
CA LEU A 55 -13.63 33.85 14.22
C LEU A 55 -12.11 33.94 14.32
N THR A 56 -11.57 33.42 15.42
CA THR A 56 -10.17 33.58 15.75
C THR A 56 -9.51 32.23 15.97
N LEU A 57 -8.42 32.01 15.25
CA LEU A 57 -7.48 30.94 15.49
C LEU A 57 -6.36 31.46 16.41
N ILE A 58 -6.07 30.72 17.46
CA ILE A 58 -4.91 30.95 18.31
C ILE A 58 -3.75 30.14 17.74
N ASN A 59 -2.55 30.70 17.68
CA ASN A 59 -1.38 29.97 17.19
C ASN A 59 -0.10 30.56 17.75
N TYR A 60 0.96 29.76 17.76
CA TYR A 60 2.31 30.30 17.97
C TYR A 60 2.88 30.78 16.63
N TYR A 61 3.66 31.85 16.67
CA TYR A 61 4.37 32.37 15.51
C TYR A 61 5.79 32.79 15.87
N SER A 62 6.77 32.40 15.05
CA SER A 62 8.19 32.64 15.33
C SER A 62 8.58 34.10 15.23
N HIS A 63 9.54 34.50 16.06
CA HIS A 63 10.27 35.76 15.95
C HIS A 63 11.49 35.64 15.04
N GLY A 64 11.94 36.77 14.51
CA GLY A 64 13.23 36.94 13.89
C GLY A 64 14.40 36.85 14.87
N LYS A 65 15.62 36.92 14.36
CA LYS A 65 16.88 36.78 15.11
C LYS A 65 17.02 37.81 16.23
N SER A 66 16.43 39.00 16.07
CA SER A 66 16.40 40.03 17.12
C SER A 66 15.35 39.79 18.21
N ASN A 67 14.72 38.61 18.24
CA ASN A 67 13.56 38.28 19.08
C ASN A 67 12.40 39.29 18.92
N LYS A 68 12.28 39.87 17.72
CA LYS A 68 11.17 40.74 17.31
C LYS A 68 10.37 40.02 16.23
N ARG A 69 9.18 40.53 15.94
CA ARG A 69 8.37 40.02 14.83
C ARG A 69 9.16 40.01 13.53
N LEU A 70 8.91 38.95 12.76
CA LEU A 70 9.44 38.78 11.42
C LEU A 70 9.07 39.96 10.54
N VAL A 71 9.98 40.34 9.64
CA VAL A 71 9.67 41.28 8.55
C VAL A 71 9.24 40.44 7.36
N GLU A 72 7.97 40.50 7.00
CA GLU A 72 7.35 39.58 6.03
C GLU A 72 8.02 39.64 4.65
N ALA A 73 8.53 40.81 4.26
CA ALA A 73 9.31 41.01 3.03
C ALA A 73 10.63 40.21 2.97
N ASN A 74 11.14 39.73 4.10
CA ASN A 74 12.37 38.92 4.17
C ASN A 74 12.11 37.42 4.18
N VAL A 75 10.88 37.00 4.48
CA VAL A 75 10.52 35.58 4.59
C VAL A 75 10.53 34.93 3.21
N GLN A 76 11.29 33.84 3.10
CA GLN A 76 11.43 33.02 1.91
C GLN A 76 10.76 31.65 2.04
N ARG A 77 10.54 31.20 3.28
CA ARG A 77 9.89 29.92 3.56
C ARG A 77 8.93 30.06 4.72
N ALA A 78 7.76 29.43 4.60
CA ALA A 78 6.83 29.24 5.71
C ALA A 78 6.70 27.76 6.06
N VAL A 79 6.71 27.45 7.35
CA VAL A 79 6.44 26.10 7.87
C VAL A 79 5.30 26.17 8.88
N VAL A 80 4.19 25.51 8.54
CA VAL A 80 3.01 25.38 9.38
C VAL A 80 3.07 24.00 10.03
N ILE A 81 3.32 23.93 11.33
CA ILE A 81 3.48 22.67 12.05
C ILE A 81 2.24 22.32 12.89
N ILE A 82 1.57 21.23 12.56
CA ILE A 82 0.37 20.75 13.25
C ILE A 82 0.78 19.83 14.41
N HIS A 83 0.29 20.14 15.60
CA HIS A 83 0.58 19.38 16.82
C HIS A 83 -0.05 17.98 16.83
N GLY A 84 0.46 17.12 17.72
CA GLY A 84 -0.05 15.76 17.94
C GLY A 84 -1.30 15.70 18.83
N ILE A 85 -1.55 14.50 19.38
CA ILE A 85 -2.74 14.21 20.20
C ILE A 85 -2.82 15.01 21.50
N ASN A 86 -1.66 15.41 22.04
CA ASN A 86 -1.54 16.19 23.28
C ASN A 86 -1.98 17.65 23.14
N ARG A 87 -2.24 18.12 21.91
CA ARG A 87 -2.69 19.48 21.63
C ARG A 87 -1.78 20.55 22.25
N ASP A 88 -0.47 20.37 22.03
CA ASP A 88 0.61 21.15 22.62
C ASP A 88 1.41 21.93 21.56
N PRO A 89 0.79 22.89 20.84
CA PRO A 89 1.47 23.64 19.77
C PRO A 89 2.71 24.40 20.24
N GLY A 90 2.81 24.78 21.52
CA GLY A 90 4.00 25.39 22.09
C GLY A 90 5.22 24.46 22.08
N THR A 91 5.04 23.17 22.38
CA THR A 91 6.10 22.16 22.28
C THR A 91 6.56 22.02 20.82
N TYR A 92 5.61 21.96 19.89
CA TYR A 92 5.91 21.87 18.46
C TYR A 92 6.61 23.13 17.93
N MET A 93 6.24 24.32 18.40
CA MET A 93 6.97 25.55 18.13
C MET A 93 8.41 25.48 18.66
N SER A 94 8.61 25.08 19.91
CA SER A 94 9.94 24.92 20.50
C SER A 94 10.81 23.91 19.72
N ASN A 95 10.23 22.79 19.32
CA ASN A 95 10.91 21.76 18.52
C ASN A 95 11.34 22.31 17.16
N MET A 96 10.46 23.05 16.47
CA MET A 96 10.77 23.66 15.18
C MET A 96 11.84 24.75 15.29
N LEU A 97 11.78 25.61 16.31
CA LEU A 97 12.80 26.63 16.56
C LEU A 97 14.16 25.98 16.85
N SER A 98 14.17 24.91 17.65
CA SER A 98 15.37 24.12 17.93
C SER A 98 15.93 23.49 16.64
N ALA A 99 15.10 22.86 15.82
CA ALA A 99 15.51 22.25 14.56
C ALA A 99 16.06 23.29 13.57
N LEU A 100 15.39 24.44 13.40
CA LEU A 100 15.89 25.54 12.56
C LEU A 100 17.23 26.07 13.07
N SER A 101 17.42 26.18 14.39
CA SER A 101 18.68 26.63 14.97
C SER A 101 19.87 25.70 14.63
N GLN A 102 19.59 24.44 14.32
CA GLN A 102 20.58 23.41 13.99
C GLN A 102 20.93 23.38 12.49
N VAL A 103 20.19 24.10 11.63
CA VAL A 103 20.55 24.29 10.22
C VAL A 103 21.78 25.20 10.16
N LYS A 104 22.97 24.60 10.02
CA LYS A 104 24.26 25.33 9.94
C LYS A 104 24.87 25.36 8.54
N SER A 105 24.34 24.55 7.63
CA SER A 105 24.88 24.39 6.27
C SER A 105 24.70 25.64 5.40
N ASP A 106 23.70 26.47 5.69
CA ASP A 106 23.41 27.67 4.93
C ASP A 106 23.03 28.86 5.85
N PRO A 107 23.84 29.92 5.91
CA PRO A 107 23.58 31.07 6.78
C PRO A 107 22.35 31.90 6.35
N ASN A 108 21.87 31.76 5.11
CA ASN A 108 20.67 32.46 4.64
C ASN A 108 19.38 31.81 5.16
N ILE A 109 19.46 30.57 5.65
CA ILE A 109 18.34 29.85 6.27
C ILE A 109 18.41 30.10 7.76
N ASN A 110 17.59 31.02 8.26
CA ASN A 110 17.65 31.45 9.65
C ASN A 110 16.29 32.01 10.12
N PHE A 111 16.25 32.46 11.37
CA PHE A 111 15.03 32.97 11.98
C PHE A 111 14.44 34.23 11.31
N ASP A 112 15.18 34.99 10.49
CA ASP A 112 14.65 36.16 9.78
C ASP A 112 14.05 35.83 8.41
N THR A 113 14.38 34.65 7.85
CA THR A 113 14.01 34.22 6.50
C THR A 113 13.04 33.04 6.48
N VAL A 114 12.85 32.37 7.61
CA VAL A 114 11.91 31.26 7.79
C VAL A 114 10.83 31.65 8.82
N ALA A 115 9.58 31.66 8.39
CA ALA A 115 8.44 31.78 9.28
C ALA A 115 7.98 30.40 9.75
N ILE A 116 7.83 30.21 11.06
CA ILE A 116 7.23 29.01 11.65
C ILE A 116 5.91 29.41 12.31
N MET A 117 4.86 28.67 12.00
CA MET A 117 3.54 28.80 12.62
C MET A 117 3.10 27.47 13.21
N ALA A 118 2.69 27.45 14.47
CA ALA A 118 2.07 26.27 15.09
C ALA A 118 0.62 26.58 15.46
N PRO A 119 -0.36 26.28 14.57
CA PRO A 119 -1.77 26.51 14.85
C PRO A 119 -2.28 25.65 16.00
N TYR A 120 -3.12 26.23 16.85
CA TYR A 120 -3.76 25.52 17.95
C TYR A 120 -5.18 25.09 17.56
N PHE A 121 -5.44 23.79 17.62
CA PHE A 121 -6.77 23.21 17.46
C PHE A 121 -7.31 22.73 18.82
N PRO A 122 -7.81 23.64 19.68
CA PRO A 122 -8.30 23.27 21.01
C PRO A 122 -9.61 22.48 20.92
N ASN A 123 -9.90 21.72 21.98
CA ASN A 123 -11.15 20.99 22.13
C ASN A 123 -11.80 21.18 23.52
N GLY A 124 -12.77 20.31 23.85
CA GLY A 124 -13.49 20.36 25.13
C GLY A 124 -12.63 20.21 26.39
N ASP A 125 -11.43 19.64 26.29
CA ASP A 125 -10.50 19.46 27.41
C ASP A 125 -9.66 20.73 27.67
N ASP A 126 -9.67 21.68 26.73
CA ASP A 126 -8.86 22.90 26.77
C ASP A 126 -9.61 24.09 27.38
N LYS A 127 -10.75 23.85 28.04
CA LYS A 127 -11.55 24.88 28.73
C LYS A 127 -10.72 25.57 29.80
N ASN A 128 -10.79 26.90 29.85
CA ASN A 128 -10.02 27.78 30.75
C ASN A 128 -8.49 27.69 30.59
N LYS A 129 -8.00 26.88 29.65
CA LYS A 129 -6.59 26.79 29.28
C LYS A 129 -6.35 27.45 27.93
N GLY A 130 -7.01 26.94 26.91
CA GLY A 130 -6.93 27.43 25.54
C GLY A 130 -7.95 28.51 25.19
N TYR A 131 -9.08 28.56 25.89
CA TYR A 131 -10.13 29.56 25.70
C TYR A 131 -10.97 29.73 26.97
N PRO A 132 -11.60 30.90 27.17
CA PRO A 132 -12.46 31.14 28.34
C PRO A 132 -13.69 30.23 28.35
N TRP A 133 -14.04 29.71 29.51
CA TRP A 133 -15.22 28.89 29.72
C TRP A 133 -16.04 29.36 30.93
N THR A 134 -17.36 29.36 30.80
CA THR A 134 -18.32 29.68 31.86
C THR A 134 -19.25 28.50 32.10
N ASP A 135 -19.21 27.95 33.30
CA ASP A 135 -20.10 26.87 33.73
C ASP A 135 -21.52 27.36 34.04
N GLY A 136 -22.50 26.44 34.03
CA GLY A 136 -23.90 26.75 34.35
C GLY A 136 -24.70 27.43 33.24
N LEU A 137 -24.09 27.73 32.09
CA LEU A 137 -24.80 28.20 30.91
C LEU A 137 -25.54 27.06 30.20
N LYS A 138 -26.51 27.41 29.34
CA LYS A 138 -27.23 26.42 28.51
C LYS A 138 -26.24 25.55 27.71
N PRO A 139 -26.59 24.29 27.38
CA PRO A 139 -25.73 23.42 26.59
C PRO A 139 -25.16 24.11 25.35
N ALA A 140 -23.87 23.89 25.08
CA ALA A 140 -23.10 24.54 24.02
C ALA A 140 -22.95 26.07 24.13
N ARG A 141 -23.22 26.71 25.27
CA ARG A 141 -22.98 28.17 25.44
C ARG A 141 -21.85 28.52 26.40
N GLY A 142 -21.07 27.53 26.84
CA GLY A 142 -20.00 27.75 27.82
C GLY A 142 -18.81 28.55 27.30
N SER A 143 -18.51 28.54 26.00
CA SER A 143 -17.55 29.47 25.38
C SER A 143 -18.28 30.69 24.84
N THR A 144 -17.88 31.88 25.33
CA THR A 144 -18.42 33.19 24.91
C THR A 144 -17.46 33.97 24.01
N SER A 145 -16.27 33.43 23.76
CA SER A 145 -15.25 34.04 22.89
C SER A 145 -15.45 33.66 21.41
N ASN A 146 -14.74 34.35 20.51
CA ASN A 146 -14.70 33.97 19.09
C ASN A 146 -13.60 32.94 18.76
N ALA A 147 -13.01 32.29 19.76
CA ALA A 147 -12.03 31.23 19.54
C ALA A 147 -12.66 30.05 18.80
N LEU A 148 -11.97 29.58 17.76
CA LEU A 148 -12.31 28.32 17.10
C LEU A 148 -11.93 27.15 18.01
N VAL A 149 -12.89 26.27 18.27
CA VAL A 149 -12.73 25.08 19.12
C VAL A 149 -13.46 23.91 18.47
N TRP A 150 -12.88 22.71 18.51
CA TRP A 150 -13.44 21.51 17.88
C TRP A 150 -13.92 20.48 18.90
N LYS A 151 -14.78 19.57 18.45
CA LYS A 151 -15.22 18.44 19.28
C LYS A 151 -14.15 17.34 19.28
N SER A 152 -13.65 16.96 20.46
CA SER A 152 -12.66 15.87 20.62
C SER A 152 -11.48 16.01 19.65
N SER A 153 -11.11 14.96 18.91
CA SER A 153 -10.06 14.96 17.88
C SER A 153 -10.60 15.26 16.48
N GLN A 154 -11.82 15.79 16.33
CA GLN A 154 -12.44 15.98 15.00
C GLN A 154 -11.68 16.93 14.10
N TRP A 155 -10.95 17.89 14.68
CA TRP A 155 -10.03 18.78 13.97
C TRP A 155 -8.98 18.03 13.12
N SER A 156 -8.55 16.84 13.57
CA SER A 156 -7.52 16.05 12.87
C SER A 156 -8.02 15.34 11.60
N ALA A 157 -9.32 15.39 11.36
CA ALA A 157 -9.97 14.81 10.18
C ALA A 157 -10.90 15.83 9.50
N GLY A 158 -10.60 17.12 9.64
CA GLY A 158 -11.32 18.19 8.91
C GLY A 158 -12.67 18.59 9.51
N GLY A 159 -13.03 18.10 10.70
CA GLY A 159 -14.33 18.38 11.30
C GLY A 159 -14.64 19.87 11.43
N ASN A 160 -15.92 20.22 11.39
CA ASN A 160 -16.37 21.57 11.63
C ASN A 160 -16.18 21.95 13.11
N ASN A 161 -15.94 23.24 13.35
CA ASN A 161 -15.77 23.77 14.71
C ASN A 161 -17.06 23.63 15.53
N GLN A 162 -16.91 23.37 16.83
CA GLN A 162 -17.98 23.33 17.82
C GLN A 162 -18.30 24.73 18.40
N TYR A 163 -17.28 25.58 18.56
CA TYR A 163 -17.44 26.94 19.08
C TYR A 163 -16.80 27.98 18.16
N PRO A 164 -17.35 29.22 18.14
CA PRO A 164 -18.53 29.68 18.87
C PRO A 164 -19.83 29.02 18.39
N TYR A 165 -20.78 28.74 19.30
CA TYR A 165 -21.98 27.95 18.98
C TYR A 165 -22.91 28.60 17.93
N THR A 166 -22.72 29.90 17.66
CA THR A 166 -23.44 30.66 16.64
C THR A 166 -22.87 30.47 15.23
N SER A 167 -21.66 29.90 15.10
CA SER A 167 -21.01 29.58 13.83
C SER A 167 -20.20 28.29 13.95
N THR A 168 -20.74 27.19 13.43
CA THR A 168 -20.20 25.82 13.58
C THR A 168 -19.95 25.14 12.24
N ASN A 169 -19.61 25.92 11.21
CA ASN A 169 -19.43 25.43 9.83
C ASN A 169 -18.00 25.61 9.32
N THR A 170 -17.07 26.01 10.18
CA THR A 170 -15.68 26.23 9.80
C THR A 170 -14.90 24.94 10.04
N SER A 171 -14.58 24.24 8.96
CA SER A 171 -13.70 23.06 8.99
C SER A 171 -12.29 23.46 9.40
N SER A 172 -11.59 22.58 10.12
CA SER A 172 -10.14 22.75 10.35
C SER A 172 -9.33 22.75 9.04
N TYR A 173 -9.80 22.13 7.97
CA TYR A 173 -9.15 22.18 6.66
C TYR A 173 -9.36 23.52 5.95
N THR A 174 -10.52 24.16 6.15
CA THR A 174 -10.72 25.54 5.71
C THR A 174 -9.78 26.52 6.44
N VAL A 175 -9.44 26.24 7.70
CA VAL A 175 -8.42 27.00 8.42
C VAL A 175 -7.05 26.85 7.75
N LEU A 176 -6.67 25.62 7.37
CA LEU A 176 -5.41 25.37 6.67
C LEU A 176 -5.37 26.05 5.28
N ASP A 177 -6.48 26.05 4.54
CA ASP A 177 -6.58 26.76 3.26
C ASP A 177 -6.25 28.26 3.43
N GLN A 178 -6.84 28.89 4.45
CA GLN A 178 -6.63 30.32 4.72
C GLN A 178 -5.21 30.62 5.20
N ILE A 179 -4.58 29.72 5.96
CA ILE A 179 -3.16 29.85 6.34
C ILE A 179 -2.25 29.74 5.12
N ILE A 180 -2.52 28.81 4.20
CA ILE A 180 -1.76 28.69 2.95
C ILE A 180 -1.92 29.96 2.11
N GLN A 181 -3.15 30.44 1.93
CA GLN A 181 -3.42 31.67 1.19
C GLN A 181 -2.76 32.91 1.82
N TYR A 182 -2.67 32.96 3.15
CA TYR A 182 -1.94 34.01 3.86
C TYR A 182 -0.47 34.03 3.47
N PHE A 183 0.23 32.88 3.53
CA PHE A 183 1.63 32.80 3.16
C PHE A 183 1.89 32.91 1.64
N ASP A 184 0.89 32.59 0.81
CA ASP A 184 0.98 32.72 -0.65
C ASP A 184 0.83 34.18 -1.13
N ASN A 185 0.36 35.09 -0.26
CA ASN A 185 0.17 36.48 -0.61
C ASN A 185 1.51 37.18 -0.93
N LYS A 186 1.87 37.26 -2.21
CA LYS A 186 3.12 37.89 -2.69
C LYS A 186 3.23 39.38 -2.40
N ALA A 187 2.13 40.09 -2.14
CA ALA A 187 2.22 41.48 -1.72
C ALA A 187 2.79 41.60 -0.30
N MET A 188 2.51 40.62 0.55
CA MET A 188 3.00 40.55 1.92
C MET A 188 4.34 39.79 2.03
N PHE A 189 4.45 38.67 1.33
CA PHE A 189 5.61 37.79 1.29
C PHE A 189 6.22 37.73 -0.12
N PRO A 190 6.80 38.83 -0.64
CA PRO A 190 7.31 38.92 -2.01
C PRO A 190 8.43 37.92 -2.34
N LYS A 191 9.13 37.41 -1.32
CA LYS A 191 10.23 36.44 -1.49
C LYS A 191 9.85 35.00 -1.16
N MET A 192 8.57 34.71 -0.85
CA MET A 192 8.14 33.36 -0.51
C MET A 192 8.41 32.39 -1.66
N ASN A 193 9.20 31.35 -1.42
CA ASN A 193 9.58 30.33 -2.39
C ASN A 193 8.92 28.97 -2.11
N GLN A 194 8.58 28.69 -0.85
CA GLN A 194 8.00 27.41 -0.44
C GLN A 194 7.13 27.57 0.81
N ILE A 195 5.95 26.95 0.78
CA ILE A 195 5.11 26.72 1.97
C ILE A 195 5.19 25.23 2.30
N VAL A 196 5.38 24.90 3.58
CA VAL A 196 5.39 23.52 4.08
C VAL A 196 4.29 23.35 5.11
N ILE A 197 3.37 22.43 4.87
CA ILE A 197 2.38 21.99 5.85
C ILE A 197 2.90 20.70 6.48
N ALA A 198 3.32 20.77 7.73
CA ALA A 198 4.00 19.71 8.44
C ALA A 198 3.15 19.19 9.59
N GLY A 199 3.28 17.90 9.91
CA GLY A 199 2.66 17.33 11.10
C GLY A 199 3.43 16.11 11.57
N HIS A 200 3.39 15.85 12.88
CA HIS A 200 3.88 14.61 13.49
C HIS A 200 2.74 13.92 14.26
N SER A 201 2.74 12.58 14.31
CA SER A 201 1.74 11.79 15.03
C SER A 201 0.30 12.09 14.54
N LEU A 202 -0.63 12.48 15.42
CA LEU A 202 -1.99 12.92 15.00
C LEU A 202 -1.95 14.16 14.08
N GLY A 203 -0.95 15.03 14.22
CA GLY A 203 -0.72 16.13 13.29
C GLY A 203 -0.37 15.62 11.89
N ALA A 204 0.44 14.57 11.79
CA ALA A 204 0.76 13.93 10.50
C ALA A 204 -0.48 13.31 9.84
N GLN A 205 -1.35 12.66 10.62
CA GLN A 205 -2.64 12.18 10.11
C GLN A 205 -3.50 13.33 9.57
N THR A 206 -3.48 14.47 10.26
CA THR A 206 -4.19 15.69 9.84
C THR A 206 -3.68 16.18 8.50
N VAL A 207 -2.35 16.27 8.36
CA VAL A 207 -1.68 16.70 7.12
C VAL A 207 -1.93 15.72 5.97
N GLN A 208 -1.86 14.42 6.22
CA GLN A 208 -2.09 13.40 5.21
C GLN A 208 -3.54 13.40 4.69
N ARG A 209 -4.52 13.47 5.59
CA ARG A 209 -5.94 13.59 5.22
C ARG A 209 -6.26 14.91 4.53
N TYR A 210 -5.65 16.01 4.96
CA TYR A 210 -5.76 17.30 4.28
C TYR A 210 -5.11 17.29 2.89
N ALA A 211 -3.97 16.60 2.73
CA ALA A 211 -3.39 16.35 1.43
C ALA A 211 -4.33 15.51 0.54
N ALA A 212 -5.09 14.55 1.09
CA ALA A 212 -6.05 13.79 0.27
C ALA A 212 -7.26 14.63 -0.15
N LEU A 213 -7.80 15.47 0.74
CA LEU A 213 -9.09 16.15 0.53
C LEU A 213 -9.01 17.62 0.12
N GLY A 214 -7.90 18.29 0.42
CA GLY A 214 -7.72 19.70 0.13
C GLY A 214 -7.71 19.95 -1.36
N THR A 215 -8.64 20.74 -1.86
CA THR A 215 -8.70 21.08 -3.30
C THR A 215 -7.58 22.06 -3.67
N PRO A 216 -7.09 22.07 -4.92
CA PRO A 216 -6.05 23.00 -5.35
C PRO A 216 -6.45 24.47 -5.09
N LEU A 217 -5.61 25.18 -4.34
CA LEU A 217 -5.83 26.59 -3.99
C LEU A 217 -5.28 27.57 -5.03
N ASN A 218 -4.76 27.07 -6.16
CA ASN A 218 -4.11 27.85 -7.22
C ASN A 218 -3.01 28.80 -6.69
N THR A 219 -2.20 28.31 -5.75
CA THR A 219 -1.13 29.10 -5.15
C THR A 219 -0.05 29.46 -6.17
N GLN A 220 0.54 30.64 -6.02
CA GLN A 220 1.74 31.04 -6.78
C GLN A 220 3.01 30.39 -6.21
N THR A 221 2.98 30.07 -4.92
CA THR A 221 4.05 29.42 -4.19
C THR A 221 3.79 27.92 -4.14
N PRO A 222 4.80 27.08 -4.45
CA PRO A 222 4.72 25.65 -4.21
C PRO A 222 4.40 25.32 -2.75
N VAL A 223 3.52 24.33 -2.55
CA VAL A 223 3.15 23.79 -1.24
C VAL A 223 3.60 22.34 -1.16
N SER A 224 4.25 21.97 -0.07
CA SER A 224 4.62 20.59 0.23
C SER A 224 4.09 20.14 1.58
N TYR A 225 3.90 18.84 1.75
CA TYR A 225 3.23 18.24 2.91
C TYR A 225 4.19 17.29 3.62
N TRP A 226 4.62 17.61 4.84
CA TRP A 226 5.52 16.76 5.61
C TRP A 226 4.75 15.90 6.62
N ILE A 227 4.82 14.58 6.47
CA ILE A 227 4.03 13.59 7.20
C ILE A 227 4.97 12.73 8.05
N GLY A 228 5.13 13.09 9.33
CA GLY A 228 6.00 12.40 10.28
C GLY A 228 5.28 11.41 11.19
N ASN A 229 5.61 10.12 11.12
CA ASN A 229 5.11 9.09 12.07
C ASN A 229 3.60 9.11 12.36
N PRO A 230 2.71 9.17 11.36
CA PRO A 230 1.27 9.06 11.63
C PRO A 230 0.93 7.67 12.18
N ASN A 231 -0.06 7.61 13.07
CA ASN A 231 -0.52 6.33 13.63
C ASN A 231 -1.30 5.49 12.61
N SER A 232 -2.05 6.15 11.73
CA SER A 232 -2.83 5.56 10.64
C SER A 232 -2.79 6.47 9.42
N TYR A 233 -3.22 5.96 8.28
CA TYR A 233 -3.33 6.71 7.03
C TYR A 233 -4.79 6.64 6.57
N VAL A 234 -5.31 7.73 6.00
CA VAL A 234 -6.51 7.58 5.17
C VAL A 234 -6.12 6.84 3.90
N TRP A 235 -6.72 5.68 3.70
CA TRP A 235 -6.39 4.77 2.62
C TRP A 235 -7.14 5.15 1.35
N LEU A 236 -6.44 5.16 0.21
CA LEU A 236 -6.94 5.75 -1.03
C LEU A 236 -7.66 4.75 -1.97
N SER A 237 -7.74 3.48 -1.57
CA SER A 237 -8.48 2.40 -2.25
C SER A 237 -9.34 1.60 -1.25
N THR A 238 -10.21 0.71 -1.71
CA THR A 238 -10.92 -0.22 -0.81
C THR A 238 -10.08 -1.43 -0.42
N ASP A 239 -9.05 -1.76 -1.23
CA ASP A 239 -8.20 -2.91 -0.97
C ASP A 239 -7.33 -2.69 0.24
N ARG A 240 -7.15 -3.73 1.06
CA ARG A 240 -6.33 -3.70 2.26
C ARG A 240 -5.29 -4.84 2.21
N PRO A 241 -4.05 -4.59 2.66
CA PRO A 241 -3.00 -5.60 2.69
C PRO A 241 -3.29 -6.71 3.72
N LEU A 242 -4.07 -6.42 4.76
CA LEU A 242 -4.45 -7.37 5.79
C LEU A 242 -5.96 -7.53 5.84
N SER A 243 -6.40 -8.71 6.28
CA SER A 243 -7.81 -9.09 6.37
C SER A 243 -8.70 -8.02 7.03
N THR A 244 -9.84 -7.76 6.37
CA THR A 244 -10.90 -6.84 6.84
C THR A 244 -12.06 -7.58 7.50
N ALA A 245 -12.04 -8.91 7.52
CA ALA A 245 -13.19 -9.74 7.90
C ALA A 245 -13.76 -9.45 9.30
N SER A 246 -12.93 -8.99 10.23
CA SER A 246 -13.32 -8.64 11.61
C SER A 246 -13.59 -7.15 11.82
N CYS A 247 -13.50 -6.33 10.78
CA CYS A 247 -13.56 -4.87 10.87
C CYS A 247 -14.49 -4.30 9.80
N LEU A 248 -15.80 -4.27 10.07
CA LEU A 248 -16.78 -3.75 9.10
C LEU A 248 -16.60 -2.25 8.82
N SER A 249 -16.06 -1.50 9.79
CA SER A 249 -15.77 -0.06 9.69
C SER A 249 -14.36 0.24 9.18
N TYR A 250 -13.66 -0.73 8.57
CA TYR A 250 -12.27 -0.56 8.12
C TYR A 250 -12.09 0.59 7.12
N ASP A 251 -13.19 0.97 6.49
CA ASP A 251 -13.23 1.90 5.39
C ASP A 251 -13.99 3.19 5.72
N ASP A 252 -14.49 3.34 6.94
CA ASP A 252 -15.16 4.55 7.40
C ASP A 252 -14.21 5.75 7.39
N TYR A 253 -14.77 6.95 7.25
CA TYR A 253 -13.98 8.16 7.12
C TYR A 253 -13.08 8.42 8.34
N ARG A 254 -11.76 8.44 8.06
CA ARG A 254 -10.56 8.70 8.88
C ARG A 254 -9.46 7.72 8.47
N GLU A 255 -9.87 6.51 8.12
CA GLU A 255 -9.05 5.42 7.58
C GLU A 255 -9.48 5.01 6.16
N GLY A 256 -10.70 5.35 5.72
CA GLY A 256 -11.17 5.29 4.34
C GLY A 256 -12.12 6.45 3.99
N TYR A 257 -13.18 6.16 3.22
CA TYR A 257 -14.16 7.14 2.75
C TYR A 257 -15.64 6.70 2.85
N ASN A 258 -15.95 5.55 3.44
CA ASN A 258 -17.34 5.19 3.79
C ASN A 258 -17.89 6.15 4.86
N ASP A 259 -19.21 6.31 4.86
CA ASP A 259 -19.96 7.15 5.80
C ASP A 259 -19.41 8.58 5.93
N PHE A 260 -18.76 9.09 4.88
CA PHE A 260 -18.14 10.42 4.88
C PHE A 260 -19.14 11.53 5.15
N VAL A 261 -20.37 11.39 4.62
CA VAL A 261 -21.45 12.38 4.78
C VAL A 261 -22.01 12.42 6.21
N ASP A 262 -21.82 11.36 7.00
CA ASP A 262 -22.23 11.30 8.40
C ASP A 262 -21.19 11.95 9.33
N TYR A 263 -19.95 12.11 8.85
CA TYR A 263 -18.94 12.86 9.56
C TYR A 263 -19.27 14.36 9.55
N PRO A 264 -19.16 15.08 10.69
CA PRO A 264 -19.59 16.48 10.80
C PRO A 264 -18.60 17.45 10.12
N MET A 265 -18.50 17.36 8.79
CA MET A 265 -17.62 18.14 7.95
C MET A 265 -18.32 18.44 6.62
N THR A 266 -18.26 19.69 6.17
CA THR A 266 -18.74 20.09 4.84
C THR A 266 -17.61 20.17 3.81
N TYR A 267 -16.37 20.19 4.27
CA TYR A 267 -15.17 20.25 3.46
C TYR A 267 -14.95 18.96 2.65
N GLY A 268 -14.51 19.07 1.40
CA GLY A 268 -14.12 17.91 0.58
C GLY A 268 -15.27 17.01 0.09
N VAL A 269 -16.52 17.26 0.48
CA VAL A 269 -17.70 16.45 0.08
C VAL A 269 -17.81 16.33 -1.44
N SER A 270 -17.58 17.41 -2.18
CA SER A 270 -17.64 17.39 -3.65
C SER A 270 -16.55 16.53 -4.28
N LEU A 271 -15.35 16.47 -3.70
CA LEU A 271 -14.26 15.61 -4.17
C LEU A 271 -14.55 14.14 -3.85
N VAL A 272 -15.03 13.85 -2.63
CA VAL A 272 -15.39 12.48 -2.24
C VAL A 272 -16.55 11.94 -3.08
N THR A 273 -17.52 12.78 -3.43
CA THR A 273 -18.64 12.42 -4.32
C THR A 273 -18.16 12.07 -5.73
N GLN A 274 -17.01 12.59 -6.19
CA GLN A 274 -16.40 12.21 -7.47
C GLN A 274 -15.73 10.83 -7.44
N GLY A 275 -15.61 10.21 -6.27
CA GLY A 275 -15.06 8.86 -6.10
C GLY A 275 -13.56 8.84 -5.79
N ARG A 276 -13.05 7.66 -5.39
CA ARG A 276 -11.67 7.49 -4.90
C ARG A 276 -10.60 7.81 -5.93
N SER A 277 -10.85 7.56 -7.21
CA SER A 277 -9.90 7.90 -8.27
C SER A 277 -9.64 9.42 -8.33
N ALA A 278 -10.67 10.24 -8.10
CA ALA A 278 -10.50 11.70 -8.03
C ALA A 278 -9.71 12.11 -6.79
N ILE A 279 -9.94 11.44 -5.65
CA ILE A 279 -9.18 11.67 -4.41
C ILE A 279 -7.71 11.29 -4.59
N LEU A 280 -7.43 10.12 -5.18
CA LEU A 280 -6.08 9.66 -5.46
C LEU A 280 -5.35 10.60 -6.41
N ALA A 281 -6.00 11.03 -7.50
CA ALA A 281 -5.44 12.02 -8.41
C ALA A 281 -5.16 13.36 -7.72
N ASN A 282 -6.07 13.81 -6.83
CA ASN A 282 -5.84 15.02 -6.03
C ASN A 282 -4.64 14.85 -5.08
N PHE A 283 -4.50 13.69 -4.44
CA PHE A 283 -3.38 13.38 -3.56
C PHE A 283 -2.05 13.35 -4.32
N GLN A 284 -2.00 12.64 -5.46
CA GLN A 284 -0.83 12.54 -6.34
C GLN A 284 -0.45 13.86 -7.02
N SER A 285 -1.35 14.85 -7.04
CA SER A 285 -1.05 16.19 -7.55
C SER A 285 -0.22 17.06 -6.59
N LYS A 286 0.19 16.53 -5.44
CA LYS A 286 0.86 17.26 -4.35
C LYS A 286 2.25 16.70 -4.11
N ALA A 287 3.16 17.54 -3.60
CA ALA A 287 4.48 17.08 -3.13
C ALA A 287 4.39 16.57 -1.69
N ILE A 288 4.45 15.25 -1.48
CA ILE A 288 4.38 14.63 -0.17
C ILE A 288 5.78 14.21 0.31
N ASN A 289 6.19 14.71 1.47
CA ASN A 289 7.43 14.32 2.13
C ASN A 289 7.09 13.38 3.30
N TYR A 290 7.26 12.09 3.10
CA TYR A 290 7.07 11.08 4.12
C TYR A 290 8.31 11.00 5.01
N ALA A 291 8.12 10.99 6.33
CA ALA A 291 9.20 10.78 7.29
C ALA A 291 8.81 9.68 8.28
N ARG A 292 9.62 8.62 8.32
CA ARG A 292 9.42 7.45 9.18
C ARG A 292 10.55 7.31 10.19
N GLY A 293 10.19 7.28 11.47
CA GLY A 293 11.04 6.85 12.57
C GLY A 293 11.23 5.35 12.53
N THR A 294 12.43 4.86 12.23
CA THR A 294 12.70 3.42 12.10
C THR A 294 12.50 2.65 13.41
N GLN A 295 12.57 3.33 14.56
CA GLN A 295 12.37 2.74 15.89
C GLN A 295 10.93 2.94 16.39
N ASP A 296 10.03 3.56 15.61
CA ASP A 296 8.64 3.79 16.00
C ASP A 296 7.76 2.57 15.71
N LEU A 297 7.85 1.60 16.62
CA LEU A 297 7.10 0.33 16.57
C LEU A 297 5.79 0.37 17.38
N GLY A 298 5.37 1.55 17.84
CA GLY A 298 4.16 1.70 18.65
C GLY A 298 2.85 1.55 17.87
N ASP A 299 1.76 1.31 18.61
CA ASP A 299 0.39 1.30 18.11
C ASP A 299 -0.55 1.96 19.13
N ASP A 300 -1.08 3.14 18.78
CA ASP A 300 -2.06 3.88 19.61
C ASP A 300 -3.46 3.88 18.95
N SER A 301 -3.75 2.85 18.14
CA SER A 301 -5.04 2.77 17.42
C SER A 301 -6.19 2.43 18.35
N SER A 302 -7.25 3.24 18.28
CA SER A 302 -8.49 3.04 19.05
C SER A 302 -9.59 2.32 18.27
N SER A 303 -9.39 2.04 16.97
CA SER A 303 -10.32 1.31 16.10
C SER A 303 -9.64 0.11 15.45
N CYS A 304 -10.45 -0.78 14.84
CA CYS A 304 -9.92 -1.93 14.10
C CYS A 304 -9.29 -1.55 12.76
N ALA A 305 -9.71 -0.43 12.15
CA ALA A 305 -9.35 -0.06 10.78
C ALA A 305 -7.82 0.04 10.55
N PRO A 306 -7.01 0.67 11.41
CA PRO A 306 -5.56 0.71 11.24
C PRO A 306 -4.91 -0.68 11.21
N ARG A 307 -5.49 -1.69 11.88
CA ARG A 307 -4.97 -3.07 11.89
C ARG A 307 -5.13 -3.78 10.55
N THR A 308 -6.00 -3.30 9.66
CA THR A 308 -6.13 -3.81 8.28
C THR A 308 -5.00 -3.33 7.36
N THR A 309 -4.21 -2.34 7.80
CA THR A 309 -3.10 -1.76 7.04
C THR A 309 -1.73 -2.06 7.64
N GLY A 310 -1.67 -2.58 8.87
CA GLY A 310 -0.43 -2.95 9.53
C GLY A 310 -0.58 -3.10 11.04
N SER A 311 0.29 -3.91 11.64
CA SER A 311 0.31 -4.17 13.09
C SER A 311 0.72 -2.96 13.93
N ASN A 312 1.63 -2.13 13.41
CA ASN A 312 2.19 -0.94 14.07
C ASN A 312 2.47 0.16 13.03
N ARG A 313 2.96 1.33 13.47
CA ARG A 313 3.26 2.47 12.58
C ARG A 313 4.22 2.13 11.45
N ASN A 314 5.25 1.33 11.72
CA ASN A 314 6.23 0.93 10.73
C ASN A 314 5.63 0.08 9.62
N GLU A 315 4.84 -0.92 9.98
CA GLU A 315 4.18 -1.78 9.00
C GLU A 315 3.10 -1.02 8.21
N ARG A 316 2.36 -0.12 8.86
CA ARG A 316 1.37 0.74 8.19
C ARG A 316 2.02 1.68 7.19
N PHE A 317 3.15 2.29 7.55
CA PHE A 317 3.93 3.11 6.63
C PHE A 317 4.37 2.29 5.42
N PHE A 318 5.00 1.13 5.66
CA PHE A 318 5.48 0.24 4.61
C PHE A 318 4.36 -0.14 3.64
N ASN A 319 3.23 -0.62 4.17
CA ASN A 319 2.11 -1.02 3.34
C ASN A 319 1.47 0.16 2.60
N PHE A 320 1.43 1.36 3.20
CA PHE A 320 0.93 2.55 2.53
C PHE A 320 1.81 2.93 1.34
N ILE A 321 3.13 2.98 1.52
CA ILE A 321 4.09 3.27 0.44
C ILE A 321 4.05 2.19 -0.64
N LYS A 322 3.87 0.92 -0.27
CA LYS A 322 3.72 -0.18 -1.23
C LYS A 322 2.44 -0.07 -2.06
N ALA A 323 1.32 0.30 -1.43
CA ALA A 323 0.02 0.44 -2.10
C ALA A 323 -0.09 1.73 -2.91
N PHE A 324 0.52 2.80 -2.44
CA PHE A 324 0.54 4.12 -3.08
C PHE A 324 1.98 4.59 -3.22
N PRO A 325 2.73 4.05 -4.20
CA PRO A 325 4.12 4.41 -4.41
C PRO A 325 4.28 5.92 -4.58
N PRO A 326 5.27 6.52 -3.90
CA PRO A 326 5.74 7.87 -4.17
C PRO A 326 5.92 8.11 -5.67
N SER A 327 5.70 9.35 -6.09
CA SER A 327 5.85 9.78 -7.48
C SER A 327 7.26 10.31 -7.80
N CYS A 328 7.73 9.97 -9.01
CA CYS A 328 8.91 10.51 -9.73
C CYS A 328 10.31 10.11 -9.23
N ILE A 329 11.22 9.82 -10.18
CA ILE A 329 12.61 9.38 -9.91
C ILE A 329 13.53 10.51 -9.40
N ASP A 330 13.25 11.76 -9.80
CA ASP A 330 14.01 12.92 -9.34
C ASP A 330 13.15 13.77 -8.39
N PRO A 331 13.55 13.95 -7.10
CA PRO A 331 12.81 14.78 -6.16
C PRO A 331 12.69 16.25 -6.60
N LYS A 332 13.51 16.72 -7.55
CA LYS A 332 13.41 18.06 -8.16
C LYS A 332 12.23 18.22 -9.12
N GLY A 333 11.63 17.13 -9.58
CA GLY A 333 10.45 17.18 -10.42
C GLY A 333 9.28 17.88 -9.72
N ARG A 334 8.28 18.25 -10.50
CA ARG A 334 7.08 18.90 -9.96
C ARG A 334 6.26 17.87 -9.18
N ASN A 335 5.81 18.25 -7.99
CA ASN A 335 4.98 17.42 -7.11
C ASN A 335 5.61 16.08 -6.72
N CYS A 336 6.95 16.00 -6.71
CA CYS A 336 7.60 14.74 -6.34
C CYS A 336 7.50 14.45 -4.85
N ASP A 337 7.26 13.18 -4.57
CA ASP A 337 7.23 12.67 -3.22
C ASP A 337 8.64 12.27 -2.76
N THR A 338 8.84 12.21 -1.44
CA THR A 338 10.10 11.75 -0.84
C THR A 338 9.82 10.81 0.32
N VAL A 339 10.68 9.82 0.55
CA VAL A 339 10.54 8.81 1.62
C VAL A 339 11.78 8.79 2.50
N ASP A 340 11.71 9.48 3.64
CA ASP A 340 12.84 9.59 4.56
C ASP A 340 12.75 8.59 5.71
N PHE A 341 13.81 7.82 5.93
CA PHE A 341 13.99 6.97 7.10
C PHE A 341 14.88 7.68 8.13
N VAL A 342 14.33 7.90 9.30
CA VAL A 342 14.97 8.61 10.41
C VAL A 342 15.22 7.62 11.54
N ASN A 343 16.45 7.51 12.01
CA ASN A 343 16.79 6.62 13.13
C ASN A 343 16.29 7.19 14.47
N MET A 344 14.98 7.11 14.68
CA MET A 344 14.26 7.73 15.79
C MET A 344 13.00 6.92 16.14
N GLY A 345 12.55 7.03 17.39
CA GLY A 345 11.24 6.53 17.82
C GLY A 345 10.11 7.52 17.54
N HIS A 346 9.05 7.50 18.35
CA HIS A 346 7.91 8.43 18.27
C HIS A 346 8.23 9.83 18.84
N ASP A 347 9.36 10.41 18.45
CA ASP A 347 9.85 11.71 18.94
C ASP A 347 9.74 12.79 17.87
N GLY A 348 8.75 13.67 18.00
CA GLY A 348 8.54 14.77 17.06
C GLY A 348 9.70 15.75 16.98
N GLY A 349 10.39 16.03 18.10
CA GLY A 349 11.53 16.95 18.12
C GLY A 349 12.74 16.36 17.41
N GLY A 350 13.06 15.11 17.73
CA GLY A 350 14.12 14.34 17.06
C GLY A 350 13.86 14.17 15.56
N MET A 351 12.62 13.89 15.15
CA MET A 351 12.24 13.78 13.74
C MET A 351 12.45 15.10 12.98
N MET A 352 12.03 16.25 13.55
CA MET A 352 12.21 17.56 12.93
C MET A 352 13.69 17.99 12.86
N ALA A 353 14.46 17.69 13.91
CA ALA A 353 15.88 18.07 14.00
C ALA A 353 16.81 17.14 13.20
N SER A 354 16.34 15.96 12.77
CA SER A 354 17.12 15.06 11.92
C SER A 354 17.52 15.73 10.60
N SER A 355 18.57 15.24 9.93
CA SER A 355 18.99 15.77 8.62
C SER A 355 17.86 15.74 7.59
N ALA A 356 17.05 14.68 7.60
CA ALA A 356 15.86 14.57 6.76
C ALA A 356 14.81 15.65 7.12
N GLY A 357 14.47 15.77 8.40
CA GLY A 357 13.55 16.79 8.89
C GLY A 357 14.01 18.20 8.51
N GLN A 358 15.27 18.53 8.74
CA GLN A 358 15.85 19.83 8.35
C GLN A 358 15.76 20.07 6.84
N ALA A 359 16.00 19.04 6.03
CA ALA A 359 15.90 19.15 4.58
C ALA A 359 14.49 19.53 4.14
N ARG A 360 13.49 18.72 4.53
CA ARG A 360 12.10 18.91 4.08
C ARG A 360 11.46 20.17 4.68
N LEU A 361 11.76 20.44 5.95
CA LEU A 361 11.16 21.55 6.68
C LEU A 361 11.82 22.89 6.36
N PHE A 362 13.13 22.96 6.06
CA PHE A 362 13.83 24.24 5.97
C PHE A 362 14.64 24.46 4.68
N THR A 363 15.37 23.46 4.18
CA THR A 363 16.38 23.71 3.13
C THR A 363 15.92 23.43 1.70
N ASP A 364 15.06 22.43 1.51
CA ASP A 364 14.60 22.00 0.19
C ASP A 364 13.80 23.09 -0.52
N ASN A 365 14.21 23.50 -1.72
CA ASN A 365 13.62 24.60 -2.50
C ASN A 365 13.63 25.96 -1.76
N PHE A 366 14.54 26.19 -0.80
CA PHE A 366 14.60 27.46 -0.08
C PHE A 366 14.78 28.68 -1.01
N TYR A 367 15.59 28.53 -2.07
CA TYR A 367 15.86 29.58 -3.05
C TYR A 367 14.89 29.63 -4.24
N GLY A 368 13.81 28.82 -4.25
CA GLY A 368 12.85 28.79 -5.36
C GLY A 368 13.39 28.18 -6.65
N ASN A 369 14.52 27.48 -6.60
CA ASN A 369 15.18 26.86 -7.74
C ASN A 369 14.80 25.38 -7.96
N GLY A 370 13.85 24.86 -7.19
CA GLY A 370 13.39 23.46 -7.25
C GLY A 370 14.38 22.44 -6.67
N ASN A 371 15.55 22.85 -6.17
CA ASN A 371 16.54 21.90 -5.64
C ASN A 371 16.02 21.25 -4.36
N ARG A 372 15.95 19.92 -4.38
CA ARG A 372 15.54 19.09 -3.25
C ARG A 372 16.55 17.97 -3.02
N SER A 373 16.71 17.59 -1.77
CA SER A 373 17.56 16.46 -1.38
C SER A 373 16.93 15.14 -1.82
N TYR A 374 17.75 14.14 -2.15
CA TYR A 374 17.26 12.76 -2.28
C TYR A 374 16.83 12.20 -0.91
N ASP A 375 16.21 11.04 -0.92
CA ASP A 375 15.69 10.35 0.26
C ASP A 375 16.80 9.99 1.26
N PHE A 376 16.50 10.14 2.55
CA PHE A 376 17.42 9.89 3.66
C PHE A 376 17.26 8.49 4.26
N GLY A 377 18.34 8.00 4.90
CA GLY A 377 18.33 6.73 5.64
C GLY A 377 18.72 5.50 4.80
N TYR A 378 19.58 5.72 3.81
CA TYR A 378 20.15 4.70 2.93
C TYR A 378 21.56 4.24 3.43
N PRO A 379 21.96 2.95 3.26
CA PRO A 379 21.19 1.85 2.70
C PRO A 379 20.05 1.46 3.61
N ARG A 380 18.91 1.16 2.99
CA ARG A 380 17.78 0.65 3.74
C ARG A 380 18.09 -0.74 4.24
N GLN A 381 17.42 -1.11 5.32
CA GLN A 381 17.48 -2.48 5.82
C GLN A 381 16.91 -3.53 4.85
N GLN A 382 16.16 -3.12 3.82
CA GLN A 382 15.31 -4.01 3.02
C GLN A 382 15.15 -3.54 1.57
N ALA A 383 14.90 -4.49 0.67
CA ALA A 383 14.55 -4.24 -0.73
C ALA A 383 13.03 -3.98 -0.88
N GLY A 384 12.63 -3.00 -1.71
CA GLY A 384 11.23 -2.79 -2.12
C GLY A 384 10.52 -1.51 -1.63
N ASP A 385 10.88 -0.95 -0.48
CA ASP A 385 10.27 0.28 0.10
C ASP A 385 11.01 1.61 -0.19
N ASP A 386 11.74 1.69 -1.30
CA ASP A 386 12.33 2.93 -1.83
C ASP A 386 12.15 2.87 -3.33
N PRO A 387 11.20 3.65 -3.85
CA PRO A 387 11.01 3.70 -5.27
C PRO A 387 12.13 4.49 -5.97
N TYR A 388 12.85 5.40 -5.29
CA TYR A 388 13.78 6.36 -5.90
C TYR A 388 15.02 6.63 -5.03
N PRO A 389 15.90 5.62 -4.86
CA PRO A 389 17.07 5.73 -4.00
C PRO A 389 18.00 6.83 -4.43
N ASN A 390 18.71 7.43 -3.47
CA ASN A 390 19.82 8.33 -3.78
C ASN A 390 20.80 7.59 -4.73
N PRO A 391 20.94 8.05 -6.00
CA PRO A 391 21.75 7.34 -7.00
C PRO A 391 23.22 7.18 -6.59
N GLN A 392 23.71 8.05 -5.70
CA GLN A 392 25.09 8.02 -5.21
C GLN A 392 25.39 6.87 -4.25
N LEU A 393 24.37 6.20 -3.72
CA LEU A 393 24.53 5.14 -2.72
C LEU A 393 24.18 3.74 -3.26
N ASN A 394 23.86 3.64 -4.55
CA ASN A 394 23.53 2.41 -5.27
C ASN A 394 24.69 1.38 -5.19
N GLY A 395 24.61 0.43 -4.25
CA GLY A 395 25.67 -0.58 -4.01
C GLY A 395 25.91 -0.96 -2.55
N THR A 396 25.36 -0.21 -1.59
CA THR A 396 25.26 -0.69 -0.21
C THR A 396 23.85 -1.25 -0.02
N ALA A 397 23.70 -2.56 0.17
CA ALA A 397 22.44 -3.15 0.62
C ALA A 397 22.64 -3.53 2.10
N ALA A 398 21.60 -3.41 2.92
CA ALA A 398 21.67 -3.99 4.24
C ALA A 398 21.71 -5.52 4.17
N ALA A 399 22.32 -6.12 5.19
CA ALA A 399 22.52 -7.55 5.28
C ALA A 399 21.19 -8.31 5.26
N THR A 400 20.86 -8.91 4.11
CA THR A 400 19.85 -9.96 3.99
C THR A 400 20.44 -11.29 4.44
N ASN A 401 19.64 -12.15 5.06
CA ASN A 401 20.05 -13.53 5.31
C ASN A 401 20.19 -14.25 3.96
N ASN A 402 21.43 -14.45 3.52
CA ASN A 402 21.78 -15.06 2.24
C ASN A 402 22.13 -16.55 2.37
N ASN A 403 21.86 -17.18 3.51
CA ASN A 403 22.15 -18.59 3.73
C ASN A 403 21.13 -19.48 2.98
N THR A 404 21.60 -20.65 2.57
CA THR A 404 20.77 -21.73 2.04
C THR A 404 20.62 -22.82 3.09
N TYR A 405 19.37 -23.16 3.40
CA TYR A 405 19.01 -24.14 4.42
C TYR A 405 18.53 -25.46 3.82
N ALA A 406 18.13 -26.40 4.68
CA ALA A 406 17.66 -27.72 4.26
C ALA A 406 16.51 -27.62 3.24
N GLY A 407 16.49 -28.53 2.26
CA GLY A 407 15.54 -28.47 1.15
C GLY A 407 15.81 -27.38 0.12
N ASN A 408 17.03 -26.80 0.10
CA ASN A 408 17.42 -25.68 -0.76
C ASN A 408 16.57 -24.42 -0.51
N MET A 409 16.12 -24.22 0.73
CA MET A 409 15.31 -23.06 1.10
C MET A 409 16.19 -21.86 1.42
N THR A 410 15.87 -20.71 0.84
CA THR A 410 16.50 -19.42 1.15
C THR A 410 15.47 -18.49 1.79
N TYR A 411 15.93 -17.42 2.44
CA TYR A 411 15.03 -16.44 3.03
C TYR A 411 14.26 -15.64 1.95
N TRP A 412 12.94 -15.50 2.14
CA TRP A 412 12.03 -14.75 1.25
C TRP A 412 11.26 -13.64 1.97
N GLY A 413 11.80 -13.18 3.09
CA GLY A 413 11.31 -12.03 3.83
C GLY A 413 10.27 -12.34 4.91
N CYS A 414 9.73 -11.28 5.49
CA CYS A 414 8.70 -11.34 6.52
C CYS A 414 7.29 -11.30 5.92
N TRP A 415 6.42 -12.23 6.32
CA TRP A 415 5.06 -12.36 5.80
C TRP A 415 4.03 -12.28 6.90
N SER A 416 2.90 -11.62 6.64
CA SER A 416 1.73 -11.66 7.51
C SER A 416 1.21 -13.09 7.59
N ASP A 417 0.92 -13.60 8.78
CA ASP A 417 0.14 -14.82 8.93
C ASP A 417 -1.34 -14.46 9.09
N GLN A 418 -2.13 -14.75 8.05
CA GLN A 418 -3.53 -14.31 7.96
C GLN A 418 -4.51 -15.49 8.18
N SER A 419 -5.80 -15.25 7.95
CA SER A 419 -6.83 -16.29 7.92
C SER A 419 -7.51 -16.27 6.54
N PRO A 420 -7.33 -17.31 5.69
CA PRO A 420 -6.63 -18.56 5.99
C PRO A 420 -5.13 -18.38 6.23
N LYS A 421 -4.57 -19.30 7.02
CA LYS A 421 -3.16 -19.31 7.43
C LYS A 421 -2.23 -19.21 6.23
N THR A 422 -1.18 -18.41 6.38
CA THR A 422 -0.18 -18.20 5.32
C THR A 422 0.59 -19.47 5.03
N LEU A 423 0.91 -20.26 6.06
CA LEU A 423 1.31 -21.65 5.89
C LEU A 423 0.37 -22.54 6.72
N PRO A 424 -0.30 -23.54 6.12
CA PRO A 424 -1.42 -24.21 6.76
C PRO A 424 -1.03 -25.18 7.89
N ASN A 425 0.21 -25.71 7.87
CA ASN A 425 0.59 -26.81 8.75
C ASN A 425 1.59 -26.35 9.81
N MET A 426 1.12 -26.05 11.02
CA MET A 426 2.00 -25.87 12.18
C MET A 426 2.54 -27.25 12.61
N THR A 427 3.81 -27.51 12.38
CA THR A 427 4.42 -28.82 12.63
C THR A 427 4.87 -28.98 14.08
N TYR A 428 5.31 -27.90 14.73
CA TYR A 428 5.64 -27.91 16.15
C TYR A 428 5.69 -26.51 16.77
N THR A 429 5.72 -26.48 18.12
CA THR A 429 6.10 -25.33 18.95
C THR A 429 7.21 -25.79 19.91
N SER A 430 8.36 -25.11 19.93
CA SER A 430 9.52 -25.53 20.73
C SER A 430 10.43 -24.39 21.21
N ASN A 431 11.00 -24.55 22.41
CA ASN A 431 11.93 -23.59 23.03
C ASN A 431 13.39 -23.76 22.57
N ASP A 432 13.67 -24.68 21.65
CA ASP A 432 14.97 -24.88 21.00
C ASP A 432 14.86 -24.67 19.49
N ASN A 433 13.83 -23.94 19.04
CA ASN A 433 13.59 -23.66 17.63
C ASN A 433 14.74 -22.83 17.02
N THR A 434 15.15 -23.20 15.80
CA THR A 434 16.11 -22.48 14.96
C THR A 434 15.63 -22.53 13.50
N ILE A 435 16.20 -21.71 12.63
CA ILE A 435 15.92 -21.74 11.19
C ILE A 435 16.27 -23.11 10.62
N GLU A 436 17.42 -23.69 10.98
CA GLU A 436 17.86 -25.01 10.51
C GLU A 436 16.90 -26.11 10.95
N LYS A 437 16.44 -26.07 12.20
CA LYS A 437 15.50 -27.07 12.72
C LYS A 437 14.19 -27.04 11.95
N CYS A 438 13.62 -25.85 11.75
CA CYS A 438 12.33 -25.72 11.07
C CYS A 438 12.42 -26.08 9.58
N THR A 439 13.39 -25.53 8.86
CA THR A 439 13.59 -25.83 7.42
C THR A 439 13.87 -27.31 7.18
N LYS A 440 14.66 -27.96 8.06
CA LYS A 440 14.91 -29.40 8.00
C LYS A 440 13.63 -30.20 8.20
N THR A 441 12.85 -29.91 9.24
CA THR A 441 11.58 -30.59 9.50
C THR A 441 10.60 -30.43 8.34
N CYS A 442 10.49 -29.23 7.76
CA CYS A 442 9.62 -29.02 6.60
C CYS A 442 10.10 -29.78 5.36
N ALA A 443 11.40 -29.77 5.07
CA ALA A 443 11.99 -30.50 3.95
C ALA A 443 11.82 -32.03 4.08
N GLU A 444 12.04 -32.59 5.28
CA GLU A 444 11.80 -34.01 5.56
C GLU A 444 10.32 -34.39 5.46
N GLY A 445 9.41 -33.45 5.77
CA GLY A 445 7.97 -33.57 5.54
C GLY A 445 7.54 -33.37 4.07
N GLY A 446 8.47 -33.20 3.13
CA GLY A 446 8.19 -33.00 1.71
C GLY A 446 7.59 -31.63 1.36
N ASN A 447 7.73 -30.64 2.23
CA ASN A 447 7.30 -29.26 2.00
C ASN A 447 8.43 -28.46 1.34
N THR A 448 8.06 -27.52 0.47
CA THR A 448 9.01 -26.61 -0.22
C THR A 448 9.18 -25.28 0.51
N MET A 449 8.38 -25.05 1.56
CA MET A 449 8.44 -23.85 2.38
C MET A 449 8.39 -24.16 3.87
N ALA A 450 9.07 -23.30 4.62
CA ALA A 450 9.08 -23.24 6.07
C ALA A 450 8.83 -21.80 6.51
N GLY A 451 8.04 -21.61 7.55
CA GLY A 451 7.78 -20.31 8.15
C GLY A 451 7.93 -20.39 9.66
N LEU A 452 8.68 -19.45 10.24
CA LEU A 452 8.90 -19.39 11.67
C LEU A 452 8.08 -18.24 12.25
N GLU A 453 7.29 -18.51 13.29
CA GLU A 453 6.45 -17.52 13.97
C GLU A 453 6.73 -17.53 15.47
N TYR A 454 6.54 -16.38 16.13
CA TYR A 454 6.53 -16.28 17.59
C TYR A 454 7.81 -16.80 18.27
N GLY A 455 8.94 -16.85 17.55
CA GLY A 455 10.20 -17.45 18.00
C GLY A 455 10.19 -18.98 18.05
N THR A 456 9.10 -19.56 18.54
CA THR A 456 9.01 -20.97 18.93
C THR A 456 8.29 -21.87 17.92
N GLN A 457 7.53 -21.30 17.00
CA GLN A 457 6.64 -22.07 16.12
C GLN A 457 7.26 -22.30 14.75
N CYS A 458 6.97 -23.46 14.17
CA CYS A 458 7.39 -23.83 12.83
C CYS A 458 6.18 -24.28 12.01
N PHE A 459 5.97 -23.62 10.88
CA PHE A 459 4.92 -23.88 9.91
C PHE A 459 5.53 -24.38 8.60
N CYS A 460 4.87 -25.32 7.94
CA CYS A 460 5.31 -25.88 6.66
C CYS A 460 4.20 -25.79 5.62
N GLY A 461 4.59 -25.70 4.34
CA GLY A 461 3.64 -25.77 3.24
C GLY A 461 4.32 -25.89 1.87
N LYS A 462 3.50 -26.06 0.84
CA LYS A 462 3.93 -26.09 -0.56
C LYS A 462 3.56 -24.82 -1.34
N SER A 463 2.57 -24.10 -0.84
CA SER A 463 2.09 -22.79 -1.33
C SER A 463 1.76 -21.91 -0.13
N LEU A 464 1.82 -20.60 -0.31
CA LEU A 464 1.34 -19.61 0.64
C LEU A 464 -0.18 -19.49 0.55
N GLY A 465 -0.87 -19.20 1.65
CA GLY A 465 -2.28 -18.85 1.62
C GLY A 465 -2.55 -17.64 0.73
N TYR A 466 -3.71 -17.56 0.08
CA TYR A 466 -4.00 -16.50 -0.90
C TYR A 466 -4.08 -15.09 -0.31
N LEU A 467 -4.25 -14.96 1.02
CA LEU A 467 -4.16 -13.68 1.75
C LEU A 467 -2.75 -13.39 2.27
N ALA A 468 -1.77 -14.26 2.04
CA ALA A 468 -0.41 -14.05 2.50
C ALA A 468 0.14 -12.78 1.86
N THR A 469 0.56 -11.84 2.70
CA THR A 469 1.12 -10.56 2.27
C THR A 469 2.52 -10.41 2.85
N GLN A 470 3.49 -10.14 2.00
CA GLN A 470 4.81 -9.74 2.47
C GLN A 470 4.71 -8.38 3.15
N VAL A 471 5.21 -8.30 4.37
CA VAL A 471 5.24 -7.09 5.20
C VAL A 471 6.68 -6.67 5.46
N ILE A 472 6.87 -5.59 6.20
CA ILE A 472 8.20 -5.10 6.57
C ILE A 472 8.98 -6.11 7.42
N GLU A 473 10.29 -6.29 7.15
CA GLU A 473 11.14 -7.26 7.89
C GLU A 473 11.15 -7.02 9.39
N SER A 474 11.09 -5.77 9.84
CA SER A 474 11.08 -5.45 11.28
C SER A 474 9.84 -5.98 12.02
N SER A 475 8.80 -6.40 11.30
CA SER A 475 7.66 -7.12 11.88
C SER A 475 8.03 -8.56 12.29
N CYS A 476 9.09 -9.11 11.71
CA CYS A 476 9.75 -10.33 12.15
C CYS A 476 10.99 -9.95 12.96
N SER A 477 10.85 -9.88 14.28
CA SER A 477 11.90 -9.40 15.19
C SER A 477 12.16 -10.34 16.37
N PHE A 478 11.46 -11.47 16.46
CA PHE A 478 11.62 -12.38 17.57
C PHE A 478 12.85 -13.25 17.33
N ALA A 479 13.77 -13.25 18.29
CA ALA A 479 14.92 -14.12 18.24
C ALA A 479 14.51 -15.60 18.31
N CYS A 480 15.23 -16.46 17.62
CA CYS A 480 15.06 -17.91 17.78
C CYS A 480 15.54 -18.33 19.17
N PRO A 481 14.76 -19.10 19.95
CA PRO A 481 15.14 -19.49 21.29
C PRO A 481 16.28 -20.53 21.31
N GLY A 482 16.45 -21.30 20.22
CA GLY A 482 17.61 -22.19 20.02
C GLY A 482 18.86 -21.49 19.49
N ASN A 483 18.74 -20.27 18.93
CA ASN A 483 19.86 -19.45 18.47
C ASN A 483 19.49 -17.96 18.45
N SER A 484 19.94 -17.19 19.44
CA SER A 484 19.57 -15.78 19.58
C SER A 484 20.09 -14.85 18.47
N ASN A 485 20.99 -15.33 17.60
CA ASN A 485 21.48 -14.57 16.44
C ASN A 485 20.57 -14.72 15.21
N GLU A 486 19.57 -15.59 15.28
CA GLU A 486 18.60 -15.81 14.21
C GLU A 486 17.26 -15.15 14.54
N THR A 487 16.51 -14.81 13.49
CA THR A 487 15.16 -14.26 13.58
C THR A 487 14.13 -15.33 13.20
N CYS A 488 13.20 -15.60 14.11
CA CYS A 488 12.17 -16.63 14.01
C CYS A 488 10.76 -15.99 14.01
N GLY A 489 10.53 -15.06 13.08
CA GLY A 489 9.24 -14.41 12.89
C GLY A 489 8.92 -13.33 13.90
N GLY A 490 7.62 -13.13 14.13
CA GLY A 490 7.06 -12.18 15.08
C GLY A 490 5.63 -12.57 15.44
N SER A 491 4.88 -11.69 16.10
CA SER A 491 3.48 -11.95 16.44
C SER A 491 2.59 -11.87 15.20
N GLY A 492 2.02 -13.00 14.73
CA GLY A 492 1.26 -13.06 13.49
C GLY A 492 2.13 -12.86 12.25
N ARG A 493 3.44 -13.09 12.34
CA ARG A 493 4.42 -12.75 11.31
C ARG A 493 5.41 -13.88 11.11
N LEU A 494 5.51 -14.38 9.88
CA LEU A 494 6.34 -15.51 9.50
C LEU A 494 7.64 -15.02 8.86
N SER A 495 8.78 -15.41 9.41
CA SER A 495 10.03 -15.41 8.66
C SER A 495 9.97 -16.58 7.67
N LEU A 496 9.82 -16.26 6.38
CA LEU A 496 9.56 -17.26 5.33
C LEU A 496 10.85 -17.75 4.67
N PHE A 497 10.95 -19.06 4.52
CA PHE A 497 12.01 -19.75 3.78
C PHE A 497 11.37 -20.63 2.71
N SER A 498 11.89 -20.55 1.48
CA SER A 498 11.31 -21.25 0.33
C SER A 498 12.38 -21.73 -0.64
N ASN A 499 12.17 -22.92 -1.21
CA ASN A 499 12.95 -23.44 -2.32
C ASN A 499 12.45 -22.80 -3.64
N GLY A 500 13.10 -21.71 -4.05
CA GLY A 500 12.65 -20.88 -5.16
C GLY A 500 11.54 -19.90 -4.77
N ARG A 501 11.02 -19.15 -5.75
CA ARG A 501 10.00 -18.11 -5.54
C ARG A 501 8.74 -18.72 -4.90
N PRO A 502 8.28 -18.22 -3.74
CA PRO A 502 7.03 -18.67 -3.13
C PRO A 502 5.86 -18.55 -4.10
N THR A 503 5.02 -19.58 -4.15
CA THR A 503 3.78 -19.58 -4.93
C THR A 503 2.59 -19.34 -4.00
N LEU A 504 1.64 -18.49 -4.41
CA LEU A 504 0.39 -18.29 -3.71
C LEU A 504 -0.64 -19.35 -4.15
N GLN A 505 -1.45 -19.81 -3.20
CA GLN A 505 -2.68 -20.53 -3.52
C GLN A 505 -3.62 -19.58 -4.28
N GLU A 506 -4.37 -20.11 -5.25
CA GLU A 506 -5.40 -19.32 -5.94
C GLU A 506 -6.43 -18.82 -4.93
N ALA A 507 -6.76 -17.53 -5.04
CA ALA A 507 -7.83 -16.95 -4.25
C ALA A 507 -9.14 -17.66 -4.58
N PRO A 508 -9.98 -17.96 -3.58
CA PRO A 508 -11.32 -18.46 -3.82
C PRO A 508 -12.09 -17.47 -4.68
N GLY A 509 -12.85 -17.99 -5.62
CA GLY A 509 -13.62 -17.18 -6.55
C GLY A 509 -15.07 -17.59 -6.62
N THR A 510 -15.81 -16.79 -7.37
CA THR A 510 -17.12 -17.15 -7.94
C THR A 510 -16.90 -17.35 -9.44
N PRO A 511 -16.61 -18.58 -9.90
CA PRO A 511 -16.41 -18.84 -11.32
C PRO A 511 -17.55 -18.28 -12.16
N GLU A 512 -17.26 -17.67 -13.32
CA GLU A 512 -18.32 -17.10 -14.17
C GLU A 512 -19.36 -18.16 -14.59
N THR A 513 -18.91 -19.42 -14.74
CA THR A 513 -19.76 -20.55 -15.13
C THR A 513 -19.55 -21.76 -14.24
N VAL A 514 -20.65 -22.43 -13.87
CA VAL A 514 -20.66 -23.71 -13.17
C VAL A 514 -21.65 -24.63 -13.86
N GLY A 515 -21.15 -25.56 -14.67
CA GLY A 515 -21.99 -26.39 -15.53
C GLY A 515 -22.77 -25.54 -16.54
N ALA A 516 -24.10 -25.67 -16.54
CA ALA A 516 -25.00 -24.89 -17.41
C ALA A 516 -25.42 -23.54 -16.82
N PHE A 517 -24.90 -23.17 -15.65
CA PHE A 517 -25.32 -21.95 -14.97
C PHE A 517 -24.22 -20.88 -14.99
N TYR A 518 -24.63 -19.63 -15.11
CA TYR A 518 -23.80 -18.43 -15.12
C TYR A 518 -23.97 -17.66 -13.81
N TYR A 519 -22.88 -17.13 -13.28
CA TYR A 519 -22.93 -16.32 -12.06
C TYR A 519 -23.79 -15.08 -12.28
N VAL A 520 -24.65 -14.78 -11.30
CA VAL A 520 -25.57 -13.64 -11.38
C VAL A 520 -25.09 -12.49 -10.49
N SER A 521 -24.98 -12.74 -9.19
CA SER A 521 -24.52 -11.83 -8.13
C SER A 521 -24.70 -12.50 -6.76
N CYS A 522 -24.20 -11.87 -5.70
CA CYS A 522 -24.63 -12.14 -4.33
C CYS A 522 -26.04 -11.59 -4.04
N TYR A 523 -26.91 -12.40 -3.44
CA TYR A 523 -28.28 -12.01 -3.05
C TYR A 523 -28.52 -12.12 -1.55
N THR A 524 -29.32 -11.22 -1.00
CA THR A 524 -29.85 -11.39 0.36
C THR A 524 -30.93 -12.47 0.41
N GLU A 525 -31.14 -13.05 1.58
CA GLU A 525 -32.41 -13.71 1.88
C GLU A 525 -33.60 -12.73 1.75
N ALA A 526 -34.81 -13.26 1.60
CA ALA A 526 -36.01 -12.43 1.55
C ALA A 526 -36.44 -11.94 2.95
N SER A 527 -37.27 -10.90 2.99
CA SER A 527 -37.73 -10.29 4.25
C SER A 527 -38.51 -11.29 5.12
N ASN A 528 -38.44 -11.13 6.45
CA ASN A 528 -39.16 -11.93 7.44
C ASN A 528 -38.80 -13.44 7.48
N GLY A 529 -37.55 -13.80 7.14
CA GLY A 529 -37.07 -15.18 7.24
C GLY A 529 -37.57 -16.11 6.13
N VAL A 530 -38.03 -15.54 5.01
CA VAL A 530 -38.43 -16.28 3.82
C VAL A 530 -37.20 -16.56 2.95
N ARG A 531 -37.12 -17.76 2.38
CA ARG A 531 -36.04 -18.15 1.46
C ARG A 531 -36.08 -17.36 0.15
N ALA A 532 -34.94 -16.84 -0.29
CA ALA A 532 -34.77 -16.16 -1.56
C ALA A 532 -35.13 -17.08 -2.73
N LEU A 533 -34.70 -18.35 -2.67
CA LEU A 533 -35.05 -19.41 -3.61
C LEU A 533 -35.89 -20.47 -2.89
N ALA A 534 -37.17 -20.54 -3.21
CA ALA A 534 -38.16 -21.37 -2.50
C ALA A 534 -38.38 -22.78 -3.09
N GLY A 535 -37.51 -23.22 -4.00
CA GLY A 535 -37.59 -24.55 -4.63
C GLY A 535 -36.96 -25.65 -3.76
N LYS A 536 -36.31 -26.63 -4.40
CA LYS A 536 -35.61 -27.71 -3.68
C LYS A 536 -34.42 -27.15 -2.90
N SER A 537 -34.09 -27.78 -1.79
CA SER A 537 -32.89 -27.47 -1.03
C SER A 537 -32.22 -28.72 -0.46
N THR A 538 -30.91 -28.65 -0.24
CA THR A 538 -30.11 -29.67 0.45
C THR A 538 -28.96 -29.01 1.18
N SER A 539 -28.35 -29.70 2.13
CA SER A 539 -27.09 -29.28 2.75
C SER A 539 -26.08 -30.43 2.78
N SER A 540 -24.78 -30.09 2.77
CA SER A 540 -23.69 -31.05 2.77
C SER A 540 -22.43 -30.45 3.39
N ASN A 541 -21.68 -31.28 4.13
CA ASN A 541 -20.33 -30.93 4.61
C ASN A 541 -19.27 -31.02 3.51
N SER A 542 -19.67 -31.39 2.29
CA SER A 542 -18.81 -31.42 1.10
C SER A 542 -19.48 -30.67 -0.05
N MET A 543 -20.20 -29.59 0.26
CA MET A 543 -20.86 -28.75 -0.73
C MET A 543 -19.83 -28.03 -1.60
N THR A 544 -20.06 -28.02 -2.90
CA THR A 544 -19.36 -27.19 -3.89
C THR A 544 -20.40 -26.52 -4.80
N LEU A 545 -20.01 -25.47 -5.51
CA LEU A 545 -20.91 -24.86 -6.50
C LEU A 545 -21.35 -25.90 -7.54
N GLY A 546 -20.43 -26.74 -8.00
CA GLY A 546 -20.72 -27.82 -8.94
C GLY A 546 -21.73 -28.84 -8.41
N THR A 547 -21.64 -29.24 -7.14
CA THR A 547 -22.62 -30.16 -6.54
C THR A 547 -24.01 -29.53 -6.44
N CYS A 548 -24.10 -28.23 -6.10
CA CYS A 548 -25.36 -27.52 -6.05
C CYS A 548 -25.97 -27.31 -7.44
N ALA A 549 -25.16 -26.93 -8.43
CA ALA A 549 -25.57 -26.81 -9.82
C ALA A 549 -26.17 -28.11 -10.37
N ASN A 550 -25.54 -29.25 -10.08
CA ASN A 550 -26.05 -30.57 -10.47
C ASN A 550 -27.39 -30.90 -9.78
N PHE A 551 -27.50 -30.63 -8.48
CA PHE A 551 -28.73 -30.83 -7.71
C PHE A 551 -29.89 -29.97 -8.25
N CYS A 552 -29.59 -28.74 -8.64
CA CYS A 552 -30.57 -27.79 -9.16
C CYS A 552 -30.72 -27.79 -10.69
N SER A 553 -30.19 -28.79 -11.40
CA SER A 553 -30.21 -28.87 -12.88
C SER A 553 -31.58 -28.73 -13.56
N SER A 554 -32.69 -28.93 -12.82
CA SER A 554 -34.07 -28.75 -13.29
C SER A 554 -34.70 -27.38 -12.96
N TYR A 555 -33.94 -26.48 -12.35
CA TYR A 555 -34.37 -25.14 -11.93
C TYR A 555 -33.63 -24.05 -12.71
N GLN A 556 -34.25 -22.87 -12.80
CA GLN A 556 -33.63 -21.72 -13.44
C GLN A 556 -32.44 -21.19 -12.65
N TYR A 557 -32.53 -21.24 -11.33
CA TYR A 557 -31.53 -20.70 -10.41
C TYR A 557 -31.10 -21.76 -9.42
N PHE A 558 -29.82 -21.70 -9.05
CA PHE A 558 -29.34 -22.24 -7.80
C PHE A 558 -28.64 -21.14 -6.99
N GLY A 559 -28.68 -21.28 -5.68
CA GLY A 559 -27.97 -20.42 -4.74
C GLY A 559 -27.36 -21.27 -3.64
N THR A 560 -26.12 -20.99 -3.30
CA THR A 560 -25.46 -21.61 -2.14
C THR A 560 -25.38 -20.63 -0.99
N GLU A 561 -25.63 -21.09 0.23
CA GLU A 561 -25.59 -20.29 1.45
C GLU A 561 -24.79 -21.01 2.54
N TYR A 562 -24.22 -20.24 3.46
CA TYR A 562 -23.59 -20.74 4.69
C TYR A 562 -22.53 -21.83 4.45
N GLY A 563 -21.85 -21.76 3.29
CA GLY A 563 -20.81 -22.69 2.86
C GLY A 563 -21.29 -24.10 2.53
N SER A 564 -22.41 -24.54 3.06
CA SER A 564 -22.85 -25.93 3.10
C SER A 564 -24.25 -26.16 2.57
N GLU A 565 -25.03 -25.10 2.35
CA GLU A 565 -26.43 -25.16 1.96
C GLU A 565 -26.59 -24.84 0.47
N CYS A 566 -27.56 -25.48 -0.16
CA CYS A 566 -27.89 -25.33 -1.58
C CYS A 566 -29.41 -25.18 -1.73
N TYR A 567 -29.83 -24.18 -2.49
CA TYR A 567 -31.21 -23.82 -2.74
C TYR A 567 -31.43 -23.68 -4.24
N CYS A 568 -32.54 -24.21 -4.74
CA CYS A 568 -32.95 -24.09 -6.12
C CYS A 568 -34.19 -23.20 -6.21
N GLY A 569 -34.41 -22.54 -7.34
CA GLY A 569 -35.63 -21.76 -7.56
C GLY A 569 -35.82 -21.40 -9.03
N ASN A 570 -37.05 -21.03 -9.37
CA ASN A 570 -37.39 -20.51 -10.71
C ASN A 570 -37.70 -19.00 -10.69
N SER A 571 -37.65 -18.41 -9.50
CA SER A 571 -37.89 -16.99 -9.25
C SER A 571 -37.37 -16.65 -7.85
N PHE A 572 -37.11 -15.37 -7.60
CA PHE A 572 -36.78 -14.88 -6.27
C PHE A 572 -38.04 -14.51 -5.48
N SER A 573 -38.04 -14.83 -4.18
CA SER A 573 -39.06 -14.35 -3.25
C SER A 573 -38.99 -12.83 -3.07
N ALA A 574 -40.14 -12.19 -2.83
CA ALA A 574 -40.22 -10.74 -2.64
C ALA A 574 -39.35 -10.26 -1.47
N GLY A 575 -38.46 -9.29 -1.73
CA GLY A 575 -37.54 -8.72 -0.75
C GLY A 575 -36.12 -9.32 -0.78
N ALA A 576 -35.86 -10.35 -1.59
CA ALA A 576 -34.49 -10.75 -1.92
C ALA A 576 -33.90 -9.74 -2.92
N ASN A 577 -32.77 -9.13 -2.57
CA ASN A 577 -32.12 -8.10 -3.38
C ASN A 577 -30.67 -8.47 -3.67
N ARG A 578 -30.14 -7.99 -4.80
CA ARG A 578 -28.70 -8.02 -5.07
C ARG A 578 -27.96 -7.19 -4.02
N THR A 579 -26.77 -7.64 -3.64
CA THR A 579 -25.85 -6.92 -2.77
C THR A 579 -24.43 -6.98 -3.33
N SER A 580 -23.45 -6.41 -2.63
CA SER A 580 -22.04 -6.52 -3.00
C SER A 580 -21.62 -7.99 -3.08
N ASP A 581 -20.88 -8.37 -4.12
CA ASP A 581 -20.38 -9.75 -4.24
C ASP A 581 -19.45 -10.14 -3.08
N SER A 582 -18.79 -9.14 -2.46
CA SER A 582 -18.00 -9.33 -1.24
C SER A 582 -18.81 -9.81 -0.02
N ASP A 583 -20.13 -9.65 -0.01
CA ASP A 583 -21.00 -10.17 1.06
C ASP A 583 -21.10 -11.71 1.01
N CYS A 584 -20.81 -12.32 -0.14
CA CYS A 584 -20.84 -13.77 -0.35
C CYS A 584 -19.43 -14.36 -0.27
N SER A 585 -18.74 -14.17 0.85
CA SER A 585 -17.32 -14.52 1.03
C SER A 585 -17.08 -15.81 1.82
N MET A 586 -18.10 -16.63 2.08
CA MET A 586 -17.94 -17.89 2.81
C MET A 586 -17.52 -19.00 1.85
N LEU A 587 -16.47 -19.75 2.21
CA LEU A 587 -16.00 -20.88 1.40
C LEU A 587 -17.01 -22.02 1.38
N CYS A 588 -17.05 -22.73 0.26
CA CYS A 588 -17.77 -23.99 0.14
C CYS A 588 -17.17 -25.05 1.10
N SER A 589 -18.03 -25.80 1.79
CA SER A 589 -17.61 -26.81 2.77
C SER A 589 -16.81 -27.96 2.14
N GLY A 590 -17.01 -28.21 0.84
CA GLY A 590 -16.29 -29.19 0.03
C GLY A 590 -15.27 -28.61 -0.95
N ALA A 591 -15.11 -27.29 -1.04
CA ALA A 591 -14.16 -26.64 -1.94
C ALA A 591 -13.62 -25.34 -1.34
N THR A 592 -12.32 -25.27 -1.08
CA THR A 592 -11.69 -24.08 -0.47
C THR A 592 -11.35 -22.97 -1.46
N ASN A 593 -11.58 -23.19 -2.77
CA ASN A 593 -11.34 -22.26 -3.87
C ASN A 593 -12.64 -21.68 -4.47
N GLU A 594 -13.80 -21.96 -3.86
CA GLU A 594 -15.10 -21.47 -4.32
C GLU A 594 -15.85 -20.80 -3.15
N PHE A 595 -16.58 -19.72 -3.45
CA PHE A 595 -17.46 -19.08 -2.48
C PHE A 595 -18.91 -19.62 -2.56
N CYS A 596 -19.43 -20.11 -1.43
CA CYS A 596 -20.77 -20.65 -1.25
C CYS A 596 -21.61 -19.78 -0.29
N GLY A 597 -21.82 -18.52 -0.66
CA GLY A 597 -22.68 -17.56 0.04
C GLY A 597 -22.04 -16.97 1.29
N ALA A 598 -22.87 -16.59 2.25
CA ALA A 598 -22.55 -16.28 3.64
C ALA A 598 -23.84 -16.37 4.48
N ALA A 599 -23.85 -15.90 5.72
CA ALA A 599 -25.07 -15.90 6.53
C ALA A 599 -26.14 -14.96 5.95
N ASN A 600 -27.31 -15.49 5.58
CA ASN A 600 -28.39 -14.77 4.88
C ASN A 600 -27.94 -14.14 3.55
N ARG A 601 -26.96 -14.75 2.89
CA ARG A 601 -26.37 -14.30 1.63
C ARG A 601 -26.14 -15.49 0.70
N LEU A 602 -26.75 -15.48 -0.46
CA LEU A 602 -26.65 -16.56 -1.44
C LEU A 602 -25.73 -16.16 -2.59
N THR A 603 -24.74 -16.99 -2.89
CA THR A 603 -24.04 -16.92 -4.19
C THR A 603 -24.97 -17.52 -5.24
N VAL A 604 -25.54 -16.71 -6.13
CA VAL A 604 -26.59 -17.15 -7.05
C VAL A 604 -26.10 -17.27 -8.49
N TYR A 605 -26.50 -18.36 -9.13
CA TYR A 605 -26.24 -18.69 -10.51
C TYR A 605 -27.56 -18.94 -11.26
N GLN A 606 -27.58 -18.64 -12.56
CA GLN A 606 -28.73 -18.79 -13.44
C GLN A 606 -28.40 -19.65 -14.65
N ASN A 607 -29.28 -20.58 -14.99
CA ASN A 607 -29.28 -21.26 -16.28
C ASN A 607 -30.14 -20.44 -17.28
N PRO A 608 -29.53 -19.76 -18.27
CA PRO A 608 -30.26 -18.95 -19.25
C PRO A 608 -31.08 -19.79 -20.22
N ASP A 609 -30.73 -21.06 -20.40
CA ASP A 609 -31.41 -22.00 -21.30
C ASP A 609 -32.54 -22.76 -20.59
N TRP A 610 -32.81 -22.45 -19.32
CA TRP A 610 -33.90 -23.06 -18.58
C TRP A 610 -35.26 -22.57 -19.12
N THR A 611 -36.16 -23.52 -19.38
CA THR A 611 -37.54 -23.24 -19.79
C THR A 611 -38.51 -23.84 -18.78
N ALA A 612 -39.56 -23.09 -18.41
CA ALA A 612 -40.55 -23.52 -17.44
C ALA A 612 -41.41 -24.67 -17.99
N GLY A 613 -41.06 -25.92 -17.64
CA GLY A 613 -41.76 -27.11 -18.13
C GLY A 613 -43.04 -27.43 -17.36
N THR A 614 -44.16 -27.46 -18.08
CA THR A 614 -45.46 -28.01 -17.66
C THR A 614 -45.33 -29.51 -17.37
N ALA A 615 -45.98 -30.00 -16.31
CA ALA A 615 -45.94 -31.41 -15.90
C ALA A 615 -46.57 -32.36 -16.93
N THR A 616 -45.84 -33.36 -17.44
CA THR A 616 -46.35 -34.73 -17.69
C THR A 616 -45.24 -35.74 -18.04
N SER A 617 -45.50 -36.99 -17.69
CA SER A 617 -44.63 -38.17 -17.80
C SER A 617 -44.36 -38.69 -19.22
N SER A 618 -43.17 -39.30 -19.34
CA SER A 618 -42.72 -40.38 -20.25
C SER A 618 -42.57 -40.16 -21.77
N THR A 619 -41.31 -40.38 -22.16
CA THR A 619 -40.76 -41.03 -23.37
C THR A 619 -40.63 -40.29 -24.71
N ALA A 620 -39.38 -40.35 -25.19
CA ALA A 620 -38.83 -40.15 -26.53
C ALA A 620 -38.30 -38.74 -26.91
N SER A 621 -36.97 -38.70 -27.10
CA SER A 621 -36.11 -37.69 -27.75
C SER A 621 -36.56 -37.42 -29.21
N PRO A 622 -36.26 -36.24 -29.82
CA PRO A 622 -34.91 -35.80 -30.28
C PRO A 622 -34.66 -34.29 -30.00
N SER A 623 -33.50 -33.63 -30.11
CA SER A 623 -32.10 -33.92 -30.48
C SER A 623 -31.25 -32.75 -29.93
N SER A 624 -30.11 -33.02 -29.30
CA SER A 624 -28.94 -32.15 -29.48
C SER A 624 -28.18 -32.67 -30.70
N THR A 625 -27.55 -31.80 -31.48
CA THR A 625 -26.85 -32.20 -32.72
C THR A 625 -25.59 -32.99 -32.36
N ALA A 626 -25.74 -34.30 -32.21
CA ALA A 626 -24.63 -35.23 -32.10
C ALA A 626 -23.84 -35.23 -33.40
N LEU A 627 -22.50 -35.15 -33.31
CA LEU A 627 -21.60 -35.34 -34.44
C LEU A 627 -21.85 -36.74 -35.02
N SER A 628 -22.54 -36.78 -36.17
CA SER A 628 -22.96 -38.02 -36.81
C SER A 628 -22.76 -37.91 -38.31
N CYS A 629 -22.05 -38.86 -38.90
CA CYS A 629 -21.92 -38.96 -40.34
C CYS A 629 -23.18 -39.57 -40.95
N PRO A 630 -23.71 -39.02 -42.08
CA PRO A 630 -23.08 -38.02 -42.94
C PRO A 630 -23.38 -36.54 -42.59
N SER A 631 -24.23 -36.25 -41.59
CA SER A 631 -24.73 -34.90 -41.30
C SER A 631 -23.66 -33.87 -40.89
N SER A 632 -22.54 -34.33 -40.34
CA SER A 632 -21.43 -33.46 -39.90
C SER A 632 -20.27 -33.38 -40.92
N ASN A 633 -20.43 -33.88 -42.15
CA ASN A 633 -19.36 -33.87 -43.14
C ASN A 633 -18.84 -32.45 -43.42
N SER A 634 -17.53 -32.29 -43.54
CA SER A 634 -16.84 -31.01 -43.76
C SER A 634 -16.98 -29.96 -42.65
N THR A 635 -17.55 -30.32 -41.49
CA THR A 635 -17.50 -29.48 -40.29
C THR A 635 -16.18 -29.68 -39.55
N THR A 636 -15.73 -28.64 -38.81
CA THR A 636 -14.50 -28.70 -38.00
C THR A 636 -14.86 -28.83 -36.53
N VAL A 637 -14.17 -29.76 -35.85
CA VAL A 637 -14.32 -30.02 -34.42
C VAL A 637 -12.96 -29.84 -33.75
N THR A 638 -12.92 -29.00 -32.73
CA THR A 638 -11.70 -28.77 -31.93
C THR A 638 -11.69 -29.72 -30.74
N SER A 639 -10.55 -30.37 -30.52
CA SER A 639 -10.29 -31.19 -29.33
C SER A 639 -8.81 -31.11 -28.98
N ASN A 640 -8.47 -30.90 -27.71
CA ASN A 640 -7.09 -30.77 -27.21
C ASN A 640 -6.21 -29.84 -28.08
N ASP A 641 -6.72 -28.64 -28.39
CA ASP A 641 -6.10 -27.60 -29.24
C ASP A 641 -5.75 -28.04 -30.69
N LYS A 642 -6.30 -29.18 -31.13
CA LYS A 642 -6.17 -29.74 -32.46
C LYS A 642 -7.51 -29.64 -33.19
N ASN A 643 -7.50 -29.10 -34.40
CA ASN A 643 -8.71 -28.95 -35.23
C ASN A 643 -8.85 -30.14 -36.17
N PHE A 644 -9.97 -30.86 -36.13
CA PHE A 644 -10.25 -31.99 -37.02
C PHE A 644 -11.37 -31.63 -37.99
N VAL A 645 -11.14 -31.82 -39.29
CA VAL A 645 -12.21 -31.78 -40.30
C VAL A 645 -12.88 -33.15 -40.39
N ILE A 646 -14.20 -33.19 -40.28
CA ILE A 646 -14.97 -34.43 -40.41
C ILE A 646 -15.05 -34.82 -41.88
N GLU A 647 -14.63 -36.04 -42.20
CA GLU A 647 -14.71 -36.67 -43.51
C GLU A 647 -15.58 -37.93 -43.42
N CYS A 648 -16.87 -37.76 -43.63
CA CYS A 648 -17.83 -38.85 -43.54
C CYS A 648 -17.65 -39.88 -44.67
N ASN A 649 -17.93 -41.14 -44.35
CA ASN A 649 -17.74 -42.31 -45.22
C ASN A 649 -16.30 -42.52 -45.71
N ARG A 650 -15.31 -41.89 -45.06
CA ARG A 650 -13.92 -41.92 -45.49
C ARG A 650 -13.05 -42.63 -44.48
N ASP A 651 -12.36 -43.67 -44.94
CA ASP A 651 -11.21 -44.28 -44.27
C ASP A 651 -9.97 -44.09 -45.14
N TYR A 652 -8.78 -44.33 -44.57
CA TYR A 652 -7.53 -44.37 -45.32
C TYR A 652 -6.79 -45.66 -45.01
N SER A 653 -6.29 -46.36 -46.01
CA SER A 653 -5.64 -47.66 -45.81
C SER A 653 -4.29 -47.53 -45.07
N GLY A 654 -4.07 -48.32 -44.02
CA GLY A 654 -2.80 -48.39 -43.28
C GLY A 654 -2.59 -47.25 -42.28
N GLY A 655 -1.43 -47.24 -41.62
CA GLY A 655 -1.08 -46.21 -40.64
C GLY A 655 -1.73 -46.34 -39.26
N ASP A 656 -2.38 -47.48 -38.97
CA ASP A 656 -3.07 -47.72 -37.70
C ASP A 656 -2.09 -47.71 -36.52
N LEU A 657 -2.33 -46.80 -35.57
CA LEU A 657 -1.61 -46.69 -34.30
C LEU A 657 -2.18 -47.66 -33.26
N SER A 658 -3.50 -47.67 -33.14
CA SER A 658 -4.25 -48.47 -32.18
C SER A 658 -5.74 -48.46 -32.52
N SER A 659 -6.48 -49.43 -31.99
CA SER A 659 -7.94 -49.45 -31.99
C SER A 659 -8.45 -49.44 -30.56
N ILE A 660 -9.37 -48.54 -30.25
CA ILE A 660 -10.03 -48.45 -28.94
C ILE A 660 -11.54 -48.56 -29.11
N SER A 661 -12.23 -49.06 -28.08
CA SER A 661 -13.70 -49.07 -28.07
C SER A 661 -14.22 -47.79 -27.43
N VAL A 662 -15.08 -47.06 -28.13
CA VAL A 662 -15.67 -45.79 -27.67
C VAL A 662 -17.17 -45.78 -27.92
N ASN A 663 -17.90 -44.96 -27.17
CA ASN A 663 -19.37 -44.92 -27.22
C ASN A 663 -19.89 -43.76 -28.08
N SER A 664 -19.00 -42.93 -28.65
CA SER A 664 -19.37 -41.82 -29.54
C SER A 664 -18.24 -41.42 -30.49
N PHE A 665 -18.61 -40.76 -31.59
CA PHE A 665 -17.64 -40.23 -32.56
C PHE A 665 -16.77 -39.09 -31.99
N LYS A 666 -17.33 -38.27 -31.10
CA LYS A 666 -16.56 -37.23 -30.38
C LYS A 666 -15.47 -37.83 -29.49
N GLN A 667 -15.77 -38.90 -28.76
CA GLN A 667 -14.75 -39.61 -27.96
C GLN A 667 -13.65 -40.23 -28.83
N CYS A 668 -13.98 -40.67 -30.04
CA CYS A 668 -12.98 -41.16 -31.00
C CYS A 668 -12.00 -40.04 -31.40
N ILE A 669 -12.52 -38.85 -31.71
CA ILE A 669 -11.72 -37.65 -32.04
C ILE A 669 -10.88 -37.21 -30.83
N ASP A 670 -11.47 -37.19 -29.63
CA ASP A 670 -10.78 -36.80 -28.40
C ASP A 670 -9.59 -37.71 -28.07
N ALA A 671 -9.74 -39.03 -28.30
CA ALA A 671 -8.64 -39.98 -28.12
C ALA A 671 -7.49 -39.76 -29.11
N CYS A 672 -7.80 -39.37 -30.35
CA CYS A 672 -6.76 -39.01 -31.32
C CYS A 672 -6.07 -37.69 -30.98
N ALA A 673 -6.83 -36.71 -30.48
CA ALA A 673 -6.28 -35.42 -30.08
C ALA A 673 -5.26 -35.54 -28.93
N GLN A 674 -5.45 -36.52 -28.03
CA GLN A 674 -4.51 -36.86 -26.95
C GLN A 674 -3.27 -37.66 -27.43
N ASN A 675 -3.28 -38.19 -28.65
CA ASN A 675 -2.15 -38.92 -29.20
C ASN A 675 -1.39 -38.06 -30.22
N ASP A 676 -0.17 -37.67 -29.89
CA ASP A 676 0.63 -36.76 -30.74
C ASP A 676 1.04 -37.32 -32.09
N LYS A 677 0.93 -38.64 -32.28
CA LYS A 677 1.16 -39.28 -33.58
C LYS A 677 -0.13 -39.46 -34.38
N CYS A 678 -1.29 -39.21 -33.79
CA CYS A 678 -2.57 -39.44 -34.45
C CYS A 678 -2.99 -38.22 -35.28
N ILE A 679 -3.18 -38.44 -36.58
CA ILE A 679 -3.57 -37.41 -37.55
C ILE A 679 -4.94 -37.69 -38.18
N PHE A 680 -5.54 -38.85 -37.90
CA PHE A 680 -6.83 -39.25 -38.42
C PHE A 680 -7.51 -40.31 -37.57
N VAL A 681 -8.84 -40.32 -37.55
CA VAL A 681 -9.65 -41.39 -36.96
C VAL A 681 -10.68 -41.95 -37.92
N ALA A 682 -10.95 -43.24 -37.83
CA ALA A 682 -12.11 -43.89 -38.44
C ALA A 682 -12.92 -44.64 -37.36
N LEU A 683 -14.19 -44.27 -37.16
CA LEU A 683 -15.11 -44.98 -36.29
C LEU A 683 -16.02 -45.90 -37.11
N SER A 684 -15.98 -47.20 -36.81
CA SER A 684 -16.88 -48.22 -37.33
C SER A 684 -17.56 -48.96 -36.18
N GLY A 685 -18.88 -48.78 -36.02
CA GLY A 685 -19.59 -49.22 -34.82
C GLY A 685 -19.03 -48.53 -33.57
N SER A 686 -18.57 -49.30 -32.57
CA SER A 686 -17.86 -48.78 -31.40
C SER A 686 -16.33 -48.81 -31.54
N ALA A 687 -15.79 -49.38 -32.61
CA ALA A 687 -14.35 -49.50 -32.82
C ALA A 687 -13.79 -48.24 -33.48
N CYS A 688 -12.97 -47.51 -32.73
CA CYS A 688 -12.28 -46.29 -33.16
C CYS A 688 -10.83 -46.62 -33.52
N TYR A 689 -10.48 -46.47 -34.79
CA TYR A 689 -9.14 -46.71 -35.32
C TYR A 689 -8.38 -45.39 -35.45
N LEU A 690 -7.34 -45.23 -34.64
CA LEU A 690 -6.46 -44.06 -34.65
C LEU A 690 -5.34 -44.28 -35.67
N LYS A 691 -5.07 -43.30 -36.53
CA LYS A 691 -4.10 -43.42 -37.61
C LYS A 691 -3.05 -42.32 -37.58
N SER A 692 -1.81 -42.69 -37.89
CA SER A 692 -0.63 -41.81 -37.94
C SER A 692 -0.20 -41.38 -39.34
N SER A 693 -0.75 -42.02 -40.36
CA SER A 693 -0.53 -41.66 -41.76
C SER A 693 -1.81 -41.93 -42.56
N LEU A 694 -1.95 -41.25 -43.70
CA LEU A 694 -3.08 -41.40 -44.60
C LEU A 694 -2.60 -42.13 -45.86
N GLY A 695 -3.02 -43.39 -46.06
CA GLY A 695 -2.81 -44.11 -47.31
C GLY A 695 -3.83 -43.75 -48.39
N SER A 696 -4.21 -44.69 -49.25
CA SER A 696 -5.26 -44.45 -50.25
C SER A 696 -6.62 -44.29 -49.56
N PRO A 697 -7.45 -43.29 -49.95
CA PRO A 697 -8.78 -43.14 -49.41
C PRO A 697 -9.67 -44.30 -49.83
N VAL A 698 -10.36 -44.91 -48.86
CA VAL A 698 -11.31 -46.03 -49.05
C VAL A 698 -12.68 -45.60 -48.53
N THR A 699 -13.73 -45.82 -49.31
CA THR A 699 -15.10 -45.42 -48.96
C THR A 699 -15.86 -46.61 -48.39
N ASN A 700 -15.92 -46.75 -47.07
CA ASN A 700 -16.43 -47.96 -46.40
C ASN A 700 -17.49 -47.71 -45.30
N GLY A 701 -18.21 -46.58 -45.34
CA GLY A 701 -19.32 -46.33 -44.41
C GLY A 701 -18.92 -45.99 -42.97
N VAL A 702 -17.66 -45.58 -42.74
CA VAL A 702 -17.14 -45.18 -41.42
C VAL A 702 -17.27 -43.67 -41.19
N SER A 703 -17.27 -43.24 -39.92
CA SER A 703 -17.16 -41.82 -39.57
C SER A 703 -15.69 -41.43 -39.44
N GLY A 704 -15.17 -40.64 -40.39
CA GLY A 704 -13.77 -40.24 -40.45
C GLY A 704 -13.55 -38.81 -39.98
N ALA A 705 -12.42 -38.50 -39.33
CA ALA A 705 -12.02 -37.11 -39.04
C ALA A 705 -10.50 -36.92 -39.15
N ARG A 706 -10.06 -35.90 -39.89
CA ARG A 706 -8.66 -35.61 -40.20
C ARG A 706 -8.18 -34.37 -39.47
N LEU A 707 -6.99 -34.45 -38.86
CA LEU A 707 -6.32 -33.31 -38.25
C LEU A 707 -5.93 -32.27 -39.33
N LEU A 708 -6.34 -31.03 -39.12
CA LEU A 708 -5.92 -29.86 -39.89
C LEU A 708 -4.58 -29.38 -39.35
N VAL A 709 -3.50 -29.73 -40.04
CA VAL A 709 -2.16 -29.24 -39.73
C VAL A 709 -1.95 -27.93 -40.48
N SER A 710 -1.56 -26.85 -39.80
CA SER A 710 -1.16 -25.59 -40.44
C SER A 710 0.06 -25.84 -41.33
N SER A 711 -0.11 -25.71 -42.63
CA SER A 711 0.94 -25.89 -43.63
C SER A 711 2.00 -24.79 -43.53
N SER A 712 3.16 -25.12 -42.98
CA SER A 712 4.43 -24.52 -43.38
C SER A 712 4.99 -25.31 -44.57
N SER A 713 5.34 -24.59 -45.64
CA SER A 713 5.93 -25.15 -46.86
C SER A 713 7.35 -25.64 -46.62
N THR A 714 7.63 -26.78 -47.23
CA THR A 714 8.86 -27.57 -47.28
C THR A 714 9.96 -26.97 -48.17
N SER A 715 11.23 -27.22 -47.82
CA SER A 715 12.27 -27.69 -48.77
C SER A 715 13.52 -28.27 -48.07
N SER A 716 13.66 -29.61 -48.15
CA SER A 716 14.86 -30.46 -48.37
C SER A 716 16.27 -29.99 -47.90
N SER A 717 16.94 -30.64 -46.92
CA SER A 717 17.76 -31.90 -46.96
C SER A 717 19.29 -31.65 -47.14
N PRO A 718 20.22 -32.60 -46.91
CA PRO A 718 20.76 -33.06 -45.62
C PRO A 718 22.31 -32.99 -45.55
N ASN A 719 22.90 -33.22 -44.36
CA ASN A 719 24.26 -33.77 -44.06
C ASN A 719 24.75 -33.18 -42.71
N ALA A 720 25.56 -33.81 -41.86
CA ALA A 720 25.96 -35.18 -41.58
C ALA A 720 26.89 -35.07 -40.34
N ALA A 721 26.77 -36.03 -39.42
CA ALA A 721 27.83 -36.61 -38.58
C ALA A 721 28.78 -35.75 -37.70
N GLY A 722 28.99 -36.26 -36.47
CA GLY A 722 30.19 -36.05 -35.62
C GLY A 722 29.89 -35.20 -34.37
N SER A 723 29.45 -35.75 -33.24
CA SER A 723 30.13 -36.67 -32.31
C SER A 723 31.38 -36.07 -31.65
N THR A 724 31.44 -36.28 -30.32
CA THR A 724 32.59 -36.17 -29.39
C THR A 724 33.05 -34.79 -28.94
N ILE A 725 33.53 -34.57 -27.72
CA ILE A 725 33.35 -35.11 -26.36
C ILE A 725 34.23 -34.18 -25.51
N SER A 726 33.68 -33.76 -24.37
CA SER A 726 34.35 -33.52 -23.09
C SER A 726 35.46 -32.48 -22.86
N THR A 727 35.26 -31.84 -21.70
CA THR A 727 36.22 -31.61 -20.60
C THR A 727 37.12 -30.37 -20.61
N SER A 728 36.67 -29.38 -19.83
CA SER A 728 37.30 -28.89 -18.59
C SER A 728 38.83 -28.71 -18.55
N SER A 729 39.29 -27.46 -18.39
CA SER A 729 39.88 -26.97 -17.13
C SER A 729 40.47 -25.54 -17.23
N ILE A 730 40.00 -24.66 -16.34
CA ILE A 730 40.70 -23.74 -15.42
C ILE A 730 42.14 -23.30 -15.78
N THR A 731 42.42 -21.98 -15.82
CA THR A 731 43.32 -21.24 -14.87
C THR A 731 43.73 -19.84 -15.39
N SER A 732 43.27 -18.82 -14.66
CA SER A 732 43.92 -17.55 -14.21
C SER A 732 44.51 -16.46 -15.14
N THR A 733 43.94 -15.26 -14.94
CA THR A 733 44.55 -13.91 -14.72
C THR A 733 45.40 -13.22 -15.79
N SER A 734 44.90 -12.11 -16.35
CA SER A 734 45.28 -10.74 -15.92
C SER A 734 44.64 -9.64 -16.79
N ASN A 735 44.30 -8.54 -16.11
CA ASN A 735 43.67 -7.32 -16.62
C ASN A 735 44.47 -6.61 -17.74
N THR A 736 43.75 -6.11 -18.75
CA THR A 736 44.01 -4.78 -19.33
C THR A 736 42.69 -4.16 -19.80
N ILE A 737 42.49 -2.89 -19.42
CA ILE A 737 41.31 -2.07 -19.67
C ILE A 737 41.38 -1.53 -21.10
N SER A 738 40.31 -1.71 -21.88
CA SER A 738 39.92 -0.76 -22.93
C SER A 738 38.44 -0.87 -23.25
N SER A 739 37.84 0.32 -23.31
CA SER A 739 36.45 0.67 -23.55
C SER A 739 35.83 0.01 -24.77
N THR A 740 34.68 -0.65 -24.58
CA THR A 740 33.66 -0.79 -25.62
C THR A 740 32.26 -0.70 -24.99
N THR A 741 31.43 0.08 -25.66
CA THR A 741 30.01 0.39 -25.46
C THR A 741 29.17 -0.79 -24.96
N SER A 742 28.49 -0.64 -23.82
CA SER A 742 27.57 -1.67 -23.32
C SER A 742 26.28 -1.69 -24.16
N SER A 743 26.16 -2.72 -24.97
CA SER A 743 24.92 -3.26 -25.49
C SER A 743 23.94 -3.61 -24.37
N SER A 744 22.66 -3.26 -24.60
CA SER A 744 21.47 -3.63 -23.82
C SER A 744 21.46 -5.12 -23.40
N PRO A 745 20.93 -5.48 -22.21
CA PRO A 745 20.80 -6.88 -21.82
C PRO A 745 19.82 -7.62 -22.74
N THR A 746 20.24 -8.79 -23.23
CA THR A 746 19.63 -9.51 -24.37
C THR A 746 18.56 -10.54 -23.99
N ALA A 747 17.91 -10.45 -22.82
CA ALA A 747 16.74 -11.29 -22.50
C ALA A 747 15.82 -10.64 -21.46
N ILE A 748 14.58 -10.32 -21.85
CA ILE A 748 13.52 -9.80 -20.96
C ILE A 748 12.45 -10.85 -20.65
N ASN A 749 12.89 -12.06 -20.29
CA ASN A 749 11.98 -13.15 -20.01
C ASN A 749 11.52 -13.10 -18.56
N CYS A 750 10.21 -13.00 -18.37
CA CYS A 750 9.61 -13.21 -17.06
C CYS A 750 9.79 -14.67 -16.61
N PRO A 751 10.04 -14.92 -15.31
CA PRO A 751 10.03 -13.95 -14.21
C PRO A 751 11.38 -13.25 -13.95
N ALA A 752 12.48 -13.65 -14.62
CA ALA A 752 13.83 -13.18 -14.32
C ALA A 752 14.05 -11.68 -14.59
N ALA A 753 13.26 -11.10 -15.49
CA ALA A 753 13.32 -9.69 -15.84
C ALA A 753 12.41 -8.79 -14.98
N ASN A 754 11.71 -9.31 -13.97
CA ASN A 754 10.81 -8.50 -13.15
C ASN A 754 11.54 -7.31 -12.50
N SER A 755 10.91 -6.14 -12.49
CA SER A 755 11.45 -4.90 -11.95
C SER A 755 12.72 -4.39 -12.65
N THR A 756 13.04 -4.92 -13.84
CA THR A 756 14.09 -4.35 -14.70
C THR A 756 13.47 -3.38 -15.71
N THR A 757 14.29 -2.50 -16.28
CA THR A 757 13.87 -1.56 -17.33
C THR A 757 14.34 -2.04 -18.70
N TYR A 758 13.47 -1.97 -19.70
CA TYR A 758 13.77 -2.22 -21.11
C TYR A 758 13.51 -0.97 -21.94
N ILE A 759 14.48 -0.57 -22.76
CA ILE A 759 14.37 0.62 -23.60
C ILE A 759 14.07 0.18 -25.04
N SER A 760 12.99 0.70 -25.61
CA SER A 760 12.63 0.49 -27.02
C SER A 760 12.15 1.78 -27.66
N ASN A 761 12.62 2.09 -28.87
CA ASN A 761 12.28 3.32 -29.61
C ASN A 761 12.45 4.63 -28.80
N GLY A 762 13.44 4.70 -27.90
CA GLY A 762 13.67 5.87 -27.04
C GLY A 762 12.69 6.00 -25.86
N LEU A 763 11.85 4.99 -25.63
CA LEU A 763 10.91 4.89 -24.52
C LEU A 763 11.38 3.83 -23.53
N SER A 764 11.33 4.16 -22.25
CA SER A 764 11.70 3.26 -21.15
C SER A 764 10.47 2.55 -20.60
N PHE A 765 10.50 1.22 -20.53
CA PHE A 765 9.44 0.39 -19.97
C PHE A 765 9.92 -0.37 -18.73
N LEU A 766 9.17 -0.34 -17.64
CA LEU A 766 9.37 -1.19 -16.46
C LEU A 766 8.72 -2.55 -16.70
N ILE A 767 9.48 -3.64 -16.57
CA ILE A 767 8.95 -5.01 -16.70
C ILE A 767 8.26 -5.43 -15.40
N GLU A 768 7.00 -5.86 -15.51
CA GLU A 768 6.14 -6.27 -14.40
C GLU A 768 5.60 -7.68 -14.66
N CYS A 769 6.34 -8.68 -14.19
CA CYS A 769 5.99 -10.08 -14.39
C CYS A 769 4.81 -10.49 -13.52
N ASP A 770 3.90 -11.27 -14.10
CA ASP A 770 2.63 -11.72 -13.53
C ASP A 770 1.65 -10.57 -13.23
N ILE A 771 1.83 -9.42 -13.87
CA ILE A 771 0.99 -8.23 -13.70
C ILE A 771 0.28 -7.92 -15.03
N ASP A 772 -1.04 -7.72 -14.95
CA ASP A 772 -1.90 -7.21 -16.00
C ASP A 772 -2.57 -5.92 -15.50
N HIS A 773 -2.41 -4.81 -16.20
CA HIS A 773 -3.14 -3.57 -15.90
C HIS A 773 -4.51 -3.62 -16.58
N GLN A 774 -5.59 -3.72 -15.81
CA GLN A 774 -6.93 -3.93 -16.39
C GLN A 774 -7.38 -2.76 -17.27
N SER A 775 -8.17 -3.06 -18.31
CA SER A 775 -8.77 -2.08 -19.23
C SER A 775 -7.76 -1.33 -20.11
N GLY A 776 -8.27 -0.47 -21.00
CA GLY A 776 -7.42 0.36 -21.86
C GLY A 776 -6.81 -0.36 -23.06
N ASP A 777 -7.18 -1.61 -23.34
CA ASP A 777 -6.69 -2.36 -24.51
C ASP A 777 -7.05 -1.64 -25.81
N MET A 778 -6.05 -1.00 -26.42
CA MET A 778 -6.22 -0.23 -27.65
C MET A 778 -5.97 -1.08 -28.89
N LYS A 779 -5.20 -2.17 -28.75
CA LYS A 779 -4.86 -3.06 -29.85
C LYS A 779 -4.37 -4.42 -29.34
N VAL A 780 -4.78 -5.49 -30.01
CA VAL A 780 -4.25 -6.85 -29.76
C VAL A 780 -3.46 -7.29 -30.98
N ILE A 781 -2.23 -7.74 -30.78
CA ILE A 781 -1.33 -8.19 -31.84
C ILE A 781 -0.71 -9.56 -31.53
N SER A 782 -0.44 -10.34 -32.56
CA SER A 782 0.25 -11.62 -32.44
C SER A 782 1.75 -11.42 -32.57
N VAL A 783 2.47 -11.59 -31.45
CA VAL A 783 3.92 -11.52 -31.37
C VAL A 783 4.44 -12.72 -30.58
N SER A 784 5.72 -13.04 -30.70
CA SER A 784 6.29 -14.29 -30.18
C SER A 784 6.88 -14.19 -28.76
N ASN A 785 6.99 -12.99 -28.20
CA ASN A 785 7.52 -12.76 -26.85
C ASN A 785 7.24 -11.32 -26.37
N LEU A 786 7.43 -11.09 -25.06
CA LEU A 786 7.30 -9.78 -24.41
C LEU A 786 8.16 -8.70 -25.07
N LYS A 787 9.36 -9.04 -25.56
CA LYS A 787 10.23 -8.06 -26.24
C LYS A 787 9.55 -7.45 -27.47
N GLN A 788 9.02 -8.30 -28.34
CA GLN A 788 8.28 -7.83 -29.51
C GLN A 788 7.00 -7.09 -29.10
N CYS A 789 6.36 -7.50 -28.00
CA CYS A 789 5.18 -6.82 -27.47
C CYS A 789 5.50 -5.35 -27.08
N ILE A 790 6.60 -5.15 -26.33
CA ILE A 790 7.06 -3.81 -25.93
C ILE A 790 7.54 -3.01 -27.14
N ASP A 791 8.27 -3.63 -28.07
CA ASP A 791 8.76 -2.96 -29.28
C ASP A 791 7.61 -2.44 -30.17
N GLU A 792 6.46 -3.13 -30.19
CA GLU A 792 5.27 -2.69 -30.92
C GLU A 792 4.48 -1.61 -30.17
N CYS A 793 4.42 -1.69 -28.84
CA CYS A 793 3.88 -0.60 -28.02
C CYS A 793 4.70 0.68 -28.21
N ALA A 794 6.02 0.59 -28.25
CA ALA A 794 6.91 1.74 -28.40
C ALA A 794 6.78 2.46 -29.76
N LYS A 795 6.18 1.81 -30.76
CA LYS A 795 5.85 2.38 -32.08
C LYS A 795 4.41 2.87 -32.18
N THR A 796 3.55 2.50 -31.23
CA THR A 796 2.11 2.76 -31.28
C THR A 796 1.79 4.03 -30.48
N PRO A 797 1.37 5.14 -31.14
CA PRO A 797 1.04 6.37 -30.43
C PRO A 797 -0.03 6.15 -29.36
N GLY A 798 0.25 6.61 -28.14
CA GLY A 798 -0.67 6.48 -27.01
C GLY A 798 -0.59 5.13 -26.28
N CYS A 799 0.27 4.20 -26.69
CA CYS A 799 0.52 2.97 -25.93
C CYS A 799 1.42 3.27 -24.73
N VAL A 800 0.93 2.96 -23.53
CA VAL A 800 1.61 3.22 -22.25
C VAL A 800 1.81 1.94 -21.42
N ASP A 801 1.27 0.82 -21.85
CA ASP A 801 1.39 -0.47 -21.17
C ASP A 801 1.19 -1.65 -22.12
N VAL A 802 1.74 -2.82 -21.77
CA VAL A 802 1.49 -4.08 -22.47
C VAL A 802 1.27 -5.25 -21.53
N SER A 803 0.44 -6.21 -21.98
CA SER A 803 0.29 -7.52 -21.34
C SER A 803 0.50 -8.64 -22.36
N TYR A 804 1.41 -9.57 -22.10
CA TYR A 804 1.73 -10.69 -22.99
C TYR A 804 1.55 -12.06 -22.33
N THR A 805 0.71 -12.92 -22.91
CA THR A 805 0.50 -14.32 -22.46
C THR A 805 0.70 -15.35 -23.57
N SER A 806 0.49 -14.93 -24.83
CA SER A 806 0.62 -15.68 -26.10
C SER A 806 0.19 -14.78 -27.27
N VAL A 807 -0.69 -13.83 -26.97
CA VAL A 807 -0.98 -12.61 -27.72
C VAL A 807 -0.57 -11.40 -26.88
N CYS A 808 -0.31 -10.28 -27.54
CA CYS A 808 0.13 -9.03 -26.93
C CYS A 808 -0.98 -8.00 -26.96
N TYR A 809 -1.38 -7.53 -25.78
CA TYR A 809 -2.36 -6.48 -25.59
C TYR A 809 -1.62 -5.16 -25.37
N LEU A 810 -1.78 -4.21 -26.27
CA LEU A 810 -1.27 -2.84 -26.16
C LEU A 810 -2.35 -2.01 -25.48
N LYS A 811 -1.96 -1.21 -24.49
CA LYS A 811 -2.89 -0.47 -23.64
C LYS A 811 -2.60 1.03 -23.66
N SER A 812 -3.66 1.82 -23.69
CA SER A 812 -3.59 3.30 -23.70
C SER A 812 -3.70 3.95 -22.33
N THR A 813 -3.97 3.15 -21.29
CA THR A 813 -4.10 3.62 -19.89
C THR A 813 -3.55 2.56 -18.95
N LEU A 814 -2.97 3.00 -17.83
CA LEU A 814 -2.63 2.13 -16.70
C LEU A 814 -3.87 1.99 -15.82
N GLY A 815 -4.66 0.94 -16.01
CA GLY A 815 -5.75 0.61 -15.09
C GLY A 815 -5.29 -0.23 -13.90
N ASP A 816 -6.26 -0.76 -13.16
CA ASP A 816 -6.02 -1.46 -11.90
C ASP A 816 -5.08 -2.66 -12.08
N THR A 817 -4.08 -2.74 -11.21
CA THR A 817 -3.09 -3.82 -11.21
C THR A 817 -3.76 -5.14 -10.80
N LEU A 818 -3.83 -6.09 -11.72
CA LEU A 818 -4.28 -7.46 -11.46
C LEU A 818 -3.08 -8.40 -11.49
N PHE A 819 -2.87 -9.17 -10.42
CA PHE A 819 -1.91 -10.26 -10.45
C PHE A 819 -2.51 -11.43 -11.24
N ARG A 820 -1.88 -11.79 -12.36
CA ARG A 820 -2.29 -12.92 -13.20
C ARG A 820 -1.06 -13.71 -13.61
N SER A 821 -0.89 -14.87 -12.99
CA SER A 821 0.22 -15.80 -13.24
C SER A 821 0.37 -16.09 -14.74
N GLY A 822 1.58 -15.91 -15.28
CA GLY A 822 1.89 -16.16 -16.70
C GLY A 822 1.69 -14.96 -17.63
N VAL A 823 1.17 -13.83 -17.14
CA VAL A 823 1.21 -12.56 -17.87
C VAL A 823 2.60 -11.95 -17.76
N GLN A 824 3.17 -11.52 -18.88
CA GLN A 824 4.39 -10.73 -18.93
C GLN A 824 3.97 -9.29 -19.21
N GLY A 825 3.96 -8.44 -18.17
CA GLY A 825 3.54 -7.04 -18.26
C GLY A 825 4.73 -6.10 -18.45
N ALA A 826 4.50 -4.93 -19.05
CA ALA A 826 5.47 -3.84 -19.02
C ALA A 826 4.83 -2.46 -19.23
N LYS A 827 5.04 -1.55 -18.28
CA LYS A 827 4.53 -0.17 -18.36
C LYS A 827 5.57 0.84 -18.78
N LEU A 828 5.14 1.86 -19.52
CA LEU A 828 5.95 3.01 -19.90
C LEU A 828 6.26 3.88 -18.66
N ILE A 829 7.54 4.24 -18.47
CA ILE A 829 8.00 5.06 -17.34
C ILE A 829 8.64 6.41 -17.73
N GLU A 830 9.14 6.60 -18.97
CA GLU A 830 9.56 7.93 -19.50
C GLU A 830 9.97 7.93 -21.00
N THR A 831 9.89 9.10 -21.67
CA THR A 831 10.33 9.37 -23.06
C THR A 831 11.70 10.05 -23.10
N ALA A 832 12.71 9.48 -23.78
CA ALA A 832 13.99 10.15 -23.99
C ALA A 832 13.88 11.28 -25.03
N SER A 833 14.30 12.49 -24.63
CA SER A 833 14.36 13.68 -25.49
C SER A 833 15.41 13.52 -26.59
N THR A 834 15.02 13.58 -27.86
CA THR A 834 15.95 13.59 -29.01
C THR A 834 16.36 15.02 -29.33
N SER A 835 17.60 15.39 -29.00
CA SER A 835 18.23 16.63 -29.47
C SER A 835 18.51 16.52 -30.96
N THR A 836 17.88 17.41 -31.75
CA THR A 836 18.14 17.53 -33.18
C THR A 836 19.42 18.36 -33.37
N SER A 837 20.48 17.73 -33.87
CA SER A 837 21.73 18.40 -34.22
C SER A 837 21.61 19.05 -35.61
N THR A 838 21.39 20.36 -35.63
CA THR A 838 21.67 21.20 -36.81
C THR A 838 23.15 21.56 -36.84
N SER A 839 23.84 21.08 -37.86
CA SER A 839 25.19 21.48 -38.24
C SER A 839 25.20 22.92 -38.77
N SER A 840 26.06 23.77 -38.22
CA SER A 840 26.51 24.99 -38.90
C SER A 840 28.01 25.20 -38.72
N LEU A 841 28.63 25.51 -39.86
CA LEU A 841 30.05 25.57 -40.17
C LEU A 841 30.90 26.44 -39.23
N SER A 842 32.15 25.99 -39.06
CA SER A 842 33.27 26.82 -38.64
C SER A 842 33.79 27.69 -39.79
N THR A 843 34.12 28.93 -39.46
CA THR A 843 35.12 29.78 -40.14
C THR A 843 35.85 30.48 -38.99
N GLY A 844 37.09 30.08 -38.68
CA GLY A 844 38.31 30.79 -39.09
C GLY A 844 38.68 31.83 -38.03
N THR A 845 39.92 32.12 -37.62
CA THR A 845 41.27 31.73 -38.00
C THR A 845 42.18 32.38 -36.92
N GLN A 846 43.19 31.64 -36.44
CA GLN A 846 44.50 32.06 -35.91
C GLN A 846 44.65 33.33 -35.04
N SER A 847 45.38 33.23 -33.91
CA SER A 847 46.85 33.41 -33.94
C SER A 847 47.47 33.33 -32.53
N LEU A 848 48.66 32.74 -32.52
CA LEU A 848 49.63 32.62 -31.43
C LEU A 848 50.09 33.99 -30.91
N THR A 849 50.49 34.09 -29.64
CA THR A 849 51.91 34.23 -29.25
C THR A 849 52.13 34.33 -27.73
N SER A 850 53.21 33.68 -27.33
CA SER A 850 53.97 33.70 -26.08
C SER A 850 54.57 35.07 -25.72
N THR A 851 54.75 35.40 -24.44
CA THR A 851 56.08 35.46 -23.77
C THR A 851 56.01 35.86 -22.28
N SER A 852 57.06 35.44 -21.58
CA SER A 852 57.40 35.43 -20.15
C SER A 852 58.15 36.66 -19.63
N SER A 853 58.14 36.87 -18.29
CA SER A 853 59.32 37.16 -17.42
C SER A 853 58.86 37.40 -15.96
N THR A 854 59.14 36.52 -14.96
CA THR A 854 60.27 36.51 -13.97
C THR A 854 60.34 37.77 -13.07
N GLU A 855 60.63 37.79 -11.75
CA GLU A 855 61.16 36.89 -10.69
C GLU A 855 60.79 37.57 -9.31
N THR A 856 60.76 36.97 -8.10
CA THR A 856 61.85 36.40 -7.28
C THR A 856 61.30 35.72 -5.99
N GLY A 857 61.94 34.62 -5.54
CA GLY A 857 62.15 34.30 -4.11
C GLY A 857 61.47 33.05 -3.50
N SER A 858 62.23 31.97 -3.29
CA SER A 858 61.92 30.73 -2.52
C SER A 858 62.89 30.64 -1.29
N PRO A 859 63.01 29.58 -0.46
CA PRO A 859 62.25 28.32 -0.24
C PRO A 859 61.94 28.08 1.28
N THR A 860 61.34 27.00 1.83
CA THR A 860 61.79 25.59 1.91
C THR A 860 60.76 24.67 2.63
N SER A 861 60.76 23.39 2.18
CA SER A 861 60.59 22.09 2.89
C SER A 861 59.23 21.71 3.54
N SER A 862 58.42 20.79 2.97
CA SER A 862 58.51 19.30 2.96
C SER A 862 58.10 18.68 4.32
N SER A 863 57.29 17.63 4.46
CA SER A 863 57.15 16.38 3.67
C SER A 863 56.06 15.47 4.29
N PHE A 864 55.38 14.65 3.43
CA PHE A 864 55.04 13.19 3.54
C PHE A 864 54.56 12.59 4.89
N SER A 865 53.74 11.54 5.04
CA SER A 865 53.04 10.50 4.25
C SER A 865 52.13 9.77 5.25
N MET A 866 51.02 9.14 4.85
CA MET A 866 50.52 7.98 5.59
C MET A 866 49.97 6.91 4.65
N SER A 867 50.52 5.71 4.80
CA SER A 867 50.08 4.45 4.22
C SER A 867 49.73 3.48 5.35
N SER A 868 48.60 2.77 5.18
CA SER A 868 48.30 1.36 5.51
C SER A 868 49.01 0.66 6.69
N SER A 869 48.29 -0.06 7.57
CA SER A 869 47.80 -1.45 7.38
C SER A 869 47.41 -2.18 8.70
N SER A 870 46.25 -2.88 8.64
CA SER A 870 45.88 -4.23 9.16
C SER A 870 46.04 -4.68 10.63
N GLU A 871 44.90 -5.14 11.19
CA GLU A 871 44.56 -6.39 11.96
C GLU A 871 45.52 -6.91 13.07
N THR A 872 45.16 -7.52 14.22
CA THR A 872 43.98 -8.26 14.71
C THR A 872 44.13 -8.49 16.23
N SER A 873 43.07 -8.99 16.88
CA SER A 873 43.02 -9.86 18.09
C SER A 873 42.92 -9.25 19.50
N THR A 874 41.80 -9.63 20.16
CA THR A 874 41.47 -9.65 21.61
C THR A 874 42.31 -10.71 22.37
N PRO A 875 42.21 -10.95 23.72
CA PRO A 875 41.25 -10.47 24.72
C PRO A 875 41.84 -10.16 26.14
N SER A 876 40.93 -10.07 27.12
CA SER A 876 41.06 -10.33 28.58
C SER A 876 41.43 -9.16 29.51
N GLY A 877 40.62 -9.06 30.56
CA GLY A 877 40.58 -7.95 31.51
C GLY A 877 41.51 -8.09 32.70
N PHE A 878 41.42 -7.14 33.63
CA PHE A 878 41.55 -7.35 35.07
C PHE A 878 41.15 -6.08 35.83
N SER A 879 40.59 -6.29 37.02
CA SER A 879 40.01 -5.33 37.94
C SER A 879 41.03 -4.61 38.84
N THR A 880 40.52 -3.61 39.60
CA THR A 880 41.01 -3.03 40.88
C THR A 880 42.26 -2.13 40.78
N SER A 881 42.44 -1.01 41.49
CA SER A 881 41.74 -0.39 42.64
C SER A 881 42.32 1.02 42.89
N THR A 882 41.47 1.90 43.43
CA THR A 882 41.70 3.08 44.31
C THR A 882 43.12 3.52 44.70
N ILE A 883 43.33 4.85 44.79
CA ILE A 883 43.76 5.58 46.02
C ILE A 883 43.46 7.09 45.89
N SER A 884 43.07 7.64 47.03
CA SER A 884 42.65 9.01 47.36
C SER A 884 43.84 9.90 47.78
N SER A 885 43.72 11.24 47.72
CA SER A 885 43.98 12.13 48.88
C SER A 885 43.78 13.63 48.58
N SER A 886 43.25 14.30 49.60
CA SER A 886 42.71 15.66 49.71
C SER A 886 43.70 16.67 50.32
N ARG A 887 43.35 17.98 50.32
CA ARG A 887 43.45 18.93 51.47
C ARG A 887 42.85 20.33 51.14
N THR A 888 41.75 20.77 51.78
CA THR A 888 41.59 21.69 52.97
C THR A 888 41.82 23.18 52.67
N LEU A 889 41.17 24.19 53.27
CA LEU A 889 39.99 24.46 54.13
C LEU A 889 40.07 26.00 54.39
N GLU A 890 38.97 26.75 54.42
CA GLU A 890 38.72 27.82 55.42
C GLU A 890 37.30 28.40 55.31
N VAL A 891 36.68 28.61 56.48
CA VAL A 891 35.35 29.19 56.77
C VAL A 891 35.56 30.16 57.96
N PRO A 892 34.81 31.28 58.09
CA PRO A 892 33.78 31.36 59.15
C PRO A 892 32.48 32.09 58.68
N GLN A 893 31.28 31.55 58.93
CA GLN A 893 30.30 31.90 60.01
C GLN A 893 29.87 33.38 60.04
N THR A 894 28.57 33.75 60.07
CA THR A 894 27.54 33.50 61.11
C THR A 894 26.11 33.72 60.53
N SER A 895 25.12 32.81 60.71
CA SER A 895 24.15 32.63 61.83
C SER A 895 22.91 33.56 61.73
N SER A 896 21.65 33.21 62.05
CA SER A 896 20.88 31.99 62.38
C SER A 896 19.55 32.45 63.02
N VAL A 897 18.70 31.49 63.42
CA VAL A 897 17.45 31.57 64.23
C VAL A 897 16.19 31.50 63.32
N SER A 898 15.31 30.49 63.41
CA SER A 898 14.66 29.93 64.61
C SER A 898 14.36 28.42 64.54
N LYS A 899 14.26 27.81 65.73
CA LYS A 899 14.04 26.39 66.03
C LYS A 899 12.62 26.13 66.57
N GLU A 900 12.05 24.99 66.13
CA GLU A 900 11.31 23.95 66.88
C GLU A 900 9.95 24.16 67.60
N LEU A 901 9.01 23.29 67.19
CA LEU A 901 8.28 22.24 67.96
C LEU A 901 6.74 22.34 68.20
N ASN A 902 6.07 21.32 67.62
CA ASN A 902 4.82 20.61 67.99
C ASN A 902 3.42 21.26 67.84
N SER A 903 2.60 20.73 66.92
CA SER A 903 1.52 19.76 67.28
C SER A 903 0.62 19.34 66.10
N SER A 904 0.22 18.06 66.16
CA SER A 904 -1.04 17.42 65.72
C SER A 904 -1.40 17.18 64.23
N THR A 905 -1.38 15.88 63.90
CA THR A 905 -2.34 15.07 63.10
C THR A 905 -2.54 15.42 61.61
N SER A 906 -1.94 14.74 60.64
CA SER A 906 -1.87 13.30 60.24
C SER A 906 -2.85 12.94 59.12
N ALA A 907 -2.23 12.61 57.98
CA ALA A 907 -2.81 12.12 56.74
C ALA A 907 -3.47 10.73 56.88
N SER A 908 -4.35 10.41 55.93
CA SER A 908 -4.67 9.04 55.56
C SER A 908 -4.37 8.87 54.06
N SER A 909 -3.32 8.11 53.79
CA SER A 909 -2.94 7.57 52.48
C SER A 909 -2.87 6.06 52.65
N THR A 910 -3.62 5.31 51.85
CA THR A 910 -3.55 3.85 51.81
C THR A 910 -3.19 3.40 50.40
N THR A 911 -1.90 3.10 50.27
CA THR A 911 -1.26 1.95 49.61
C THR A 911 -2.11 0.96 48.78
N SER A 912 -1.51 0.46 47.70
CA SER A 912 -1.03 -0.94 47.70
C SER A 912 0.01 -1.22 46.61
N SER A 913 1.00 -1.99 47.05
CA SER A 913 2.27 -2.39 46.46
C SER A 913 2.17 -3.61 45.54
N TYR A 914 3.04 -3.70 44.53
CA TYR A 914 3.40 -4.95 43.85
C TYR A 914 4.81 -5.36 44.28
N SER A 915 4.95 -6.58 44.79
CA SER A 915 6.22 -7.26 45.05
C SER A 915 6.32 -8.48 44.12
N THR A 916 7.50 -8.68 43.54
CA THR A 916 7.88 -9.87 42.77
C THR A 916 8.42 -10.96 43.69
N GLU A 917 7.99 -12.20 43.52
CA GLU A 917 8.81 -13.37 43.84
C GLU A 917 8.46 -14.58 42.96
N THR A 918 9.48 -15.39 42.73
CA THR A 918 9.65 -16.49 41.76
C THR A 918 8.89 -17.78 42.10
N GLY A 919 8.42 -18.51 41.09
CA GLY A 919 8.00 -19.93 41.22
C GLY A 919 7.59 -20.57 39.88
N SER A 920 8.33 -21.59 39.45
CA SER A 920 8.10 -22.42 38.25
C SER A 920 6.75 -23.17 38.26
N PRO A 921 6.19 -23.56 37.09
CA PRO A 921 4.94 -24.31 37.03
C PRO A 921 5.18 -25.84 37.06
N THR A 922 4.43 -26.54 37.90
CA THR A 922 4.23 -27.99 37.80
C THR A 922 2.85 -28.29 37.22
N SER A 923 2.85 -29.29 36.35
CA SER A 923 1.74 -29.95 35.66
C SER A 923 0.54 -30.32 36.55
N SER A 924 -0.67 -30.20 36.01
CA SER A 924 -1.62 -31.34 36.01
C SER A 924 -2.82 -31.11 35.10
N SER A 925 -3.09 -32.15 34.33
CA SER A 925 -4.26 -32.44 33.50
C SER A 925 -5.57 -32.45 34.27
N SER A 926 -6.66 -32.00 33.64
CA SER A 926 -7.94 -32.73 33.69
C SER A 926 -8.87 -32.31 32.56
N SER A 927 -9.54 -33.31 32.04
CA SER A 927 -10.33 -33.40 30.84
C SER A 927 -11.84 -33.34 31.15
N ILE A 928 -12.64 -33.23 30.08
CA ILE A 928 -14.03 -33.74 29.91
C ILE A 928 -15.20 -32.72 29.98
N SER A 929 -15.66 -32.40 28.77
CA SER A 929 -17.04 -32.46 28.22
C SER A 929 -18.15 -31.46 28.56
N SER A 930 -18.61 -30.83 27.47
CA SER A 930 -19.96 -30.90 26.86
C SER A 930 -21.09 -29.94 27.27
N SER A 931 -21.68 -29.39 26.19
CA SER A 931 -23.07 -28.94 25.99
C SER A 931 -23.47 -27.60 26.62
N SER A 932 -24.37 -26.78 26.07
CA SER A 932 -24.87 -26.47 24.73
C SER A 932 -25.85 -25.30 24.93
N THR A 933 -26.22 -24.60 23.84
CA THR A 933 -27.34 -23.64 23.68
C THR A 933 -27.11 -22.18 24.11
N SER A 934 -26.91 -21.32 23.10
CA SER A 934 -27.16 -19.89 23.14
C SER A 934 -28.32 -19.56 22.17
N THR A 935 -29.33 -18.84 22.66
CA THR A 935 -30.38 -18.20 21.86
C THR A 935 -30.15 -16.68 21.88
N PRO A 936 -30.32 -15.97 20.74
CA PRO A 936 -30.06 -14.54 20.65
C PRO A 936 -31.28 -13.69 21.04
N ARG A 937 -31.03 -12.59 21.75
CA ARG A 937 -32.04 -11.65 22.25
C ARG A 937 -32.14 -10.44 21.33
N THR A 938 -33.20 -10.37 20.53
CA THR A 938 -33.66 -9.17 19.82
C THR A 938 -34.24 -8.15 20.83
N LYS A 939 -33.80 -6.89 20.78
CA LYS A 939 -34.45 -5.78 21.49
C LYS A 939 -35.25 -4.95 20.50
N HIS A 940 -36.57 -5.01 20.65
CA HIS A 940 -37.53 -4.06 20.10
C HIS A 940 -37.39 -2.69 20.78
N LEU A 941 -37.42 -1.63 19.98
CA LEU A 941 -37.79 -0.28 20.42
C LEU A 941 -39.28 -0.26 20.77
N THR A 942 -39.61 0.26 21.95
CA THR A 942 -40.94 0.78 22.26
C THR A 942 -40.79 2.18 22.82
N LEU A 943 -41.32 3.16 22.09
CA LEU A 943 -41.61 4.51 22.57
C LEU A 943 -42.70 4.43 23.65
N ASN A 944 -42.50 5.12 24.78
CA ASN A 944 -43.63 5.62 25.54
C ASN A 944 -43.31 6.93 26.27
N LEU A 945 -44.18 7.91 26.01
CA LEU A 945 -44.34 9.18 26.69
C LEU A 945 -45.05 8.96 28.02
N ASN A 946 -44.56 9.57 29.11
CA ASN A 946 -45.32 10.53 29.94
C ASN A 946 -44.80 10.67 31.38
N HIS A 947 -44.67 11.94 31.77
CA HIS A 947 -45.01 12.60 33.04
C HIS A 947 -44.43 12.17 34.40
N ASP A 948 -43.85 13.20 35.04
CA ASP A 948 -43.99 13.64 36.43
C ASP A 948 -43.64 12.68 37.58
N LYS A 949 -42.52 12.96 38.27
CA LYS A 949 -42.49 13.61 39.60
C LYS A 949 -41.10 13.49 40.25
N LEU A 950 -40.69 14.60 40.86
CA LEU A 950 -39.61 14.76 41.86
C LEU A 950 -39.74 13.77 43.03
N PRO A 951 -38.66 13.42 43.75
CA PRO A 951 -38.17 14.21 44.91
C PRO A 951 -36.63 14.39 44.94
N LEU A 952 -36.11 15.57 45.30
CA LEU A 952 -35.56 15.93 46.62
C LEU A 952 -34.51 14.93 47.19
N ASN A 953 -33.23 15.15 46.87
CA ASN A 953 -32.23 15.76 47.77
C ASN A 953 -30.93 16.04 47.01
#